data_AF-A0A8H6U4H7-F1
#
_entry.id   AF-A0A8H6U4H7-F1
#
_cell.length_a   1.000
_cell.length_b   1.000
_cell.length_c   1.000
_cell.angle_alpha   90.00
_cell.angle_beta   90.00
_cell.angle_gamma   90.00
#
_symmetry.space_group_name_H-M   'P 1'
#
loop_
_entity.id
_entity.type
_entity.pdbx_description
1 polymer ?
#
loop_
_entity_poly.entity_id
_entity_poly.type
_entity_poly.pdbx_seq_one_letter_code
_entity_poly.pdbx_strand_id
1 'polypeptide(L)'
;MAEVDIQVLYFAAASTSTGLTQETVSVPINLPLSLLGDLLVARHPKATDLRKILDGSQWSVDAEMVDDPKGVTLRGGEEVAVICPVTVRALEQTSIYELAYAFMQSHAYTRQSSPSTPINWRTVDVAPMTVDRFTFTQNMLNGIDQPLQVILIPENHPDFDGDLLSVFSESSKPLGLAAGYSNQGRLAALAISDDKHCLIIRFLSGRRGRDNGAPSSPPNSPKRQLLQDLVLNRVDGDIVAFDCAELAMALYRVGGFAFRMKNGIDVQSAFGTDRAPLSAIKAAFGGDASPVVDRNVKNVFRTQLFDLDDRQCKSDLAGRAWIAQYLATVGNVMEKFAKQKKINTDLEFLAQTTSETLRLSNMKPNVKKHELATHQANNGEVKLASYTTRARRGEDTVIQVQTRDGYTYVDRGRSGAVDGCSARLEMTSQLDESKTILSIKSVRRDKPTQAEARAAATVLSALQGGSGHLNANPWIDNILYPNKADGNLNWPGDWSTICPVPPSSRSTSKDNLDRLNASQQEAVQAMLQAGNEHRVVLVQGLGPPGTGKTSVIAAYVQTALDRGQSGIWLVAQSNVAVINIAFKLQAIGFEDWCLLGSDEFSHEDWHGHLYRQIKHKFIRSHEFNKISDARMRGCKVILCTLDMISTDDVKRYFVKYVPVERVIVDEASQIRIGLYLNLFKSFSHSLRKMSFIGDNKQLPPHGQESLGDLQSIFEVTHLQTKTYFLDTQYRMPPQIGAFISAKVYNNKLKSSPDHPVSDTEVACYFVDVVGSKELHNNKSYSNKLEAMAIIQLAQHLQAQGRSYKIITPYDGQRVLIERAMKETDGLDWKEKVYNVDSFQGNEEDIILISITRTQSLGFLRNMRRANGMLSRCKRAMYIFSSRAFLQRRGKDWLVGELSRHVGNLGWLQMKDLEMCEFLTSPRKREIHE
;
A
#
# COMPACT_ATOMS: atom_id res chain seq x y z
N MET A 1 -19.47 -40.10 -34.98
CA MET A 1 -18.29 -39.27 -34.59
C MET A 1 -17.62 -39.98 -33.44
N ALA A 2 -16.29 -39.90 -33.29
CA ALA A 2 -15.65 -40.48 -32.12
C ALA A 2 -16.13 -39.72 -30.86
N GLU A 3 -16.58 -40.46 -29.86
CA GLU A 3 -17.08 -39.94 -28.58
C GLU A 3 -16.06 -40.16 -27.48
N VAL A 4 -16.04 -39.25 -26.51
CA VAL A 4 -15.18 -39.30 -25.33
C VAL A 4 -16.02 -39.09 -24.07
N ASP A 5 -15.64 -39.78 -23.00
CA ASP A 5 -16.33 -39.67 -21.72
C ASP A 5 -15.75 -38.53 -20.88
N ILE A 6 -16.64 -37.69 -20.35
CA ILE A 6 -16.34 -36.68 -19.33
C ILE A 6 -17.15 -36.96 -18.07
N GLN A 7 -16.69 -36.46 -16.93
CA GLN A 7 -17.40 -36.58 -15.66
C GLN A 7 -17.99 -35.22 -15.28
N VAL A 8 -19.31 -35.10 -15.17
CA VAL A 8 -20.00 -33.86 -14.79
C VAL A 8 -20.37 -33.92 -13.31
N LEU A 9 -20.04 -32.88 -12.56
CA LEU A 9 -20.36 -32.74 -11.13
C LEU A 9 -21.44 -31.67 -10.93
N TYR A 10 -22.54 -32.01 -10.27
CA TYR A 10 -23.67 -31.11 -10.01
C TYR A 10 -23.66 -30.61 -8.57
N PHE A 11 -23.80 -29.30 -8.38
CA PHE A 11 -23.86 -28.68 -7.05
C PHE A 11 -25.18 -27.93 -6.81
N ALA A 12 -25.60 -27.88 -5.55
CA ALA A 12 -26.74 -27.10 -5.07
C ALA A 12 -28.00 -27.28 -5.94
N ALA A 13 -28.55 -26.19 -6.50
CA ALA A 13 -29.78 -26.21 -7.28
C ALA A 13 -29.71 -27.16 -8.49
N ALA A 14 -28.55 -27.30 -9.14
CA ALA A 14 -28.39 -28.25 -10.24
C ALA A 14 -28.50 -29.70 -9.76
N SER A 15 -27.92 -30.02 -8.61
CA SER A 15 -28.02 -31.36 -8.01
C SER A 15 -29.44 -31.69 -7.56
N THR A 16 -30.16 -30.71 -6.99
CA THR A 16 -31.58 -30.86 -6.64
C THR A 16 -32.44 -31.04 -7.89
N SER A 17 -32.12 -30.35 -8.98
CA SER A 17 -32.90 -30.39 -10.22
C SER A 17 -32.68 -31.69 -11.00
N THR A 18 -31.45 -32.19 -11.07
CA THR A 18 -31.14 -33.48 -11.74
C THR A 18 -31.37 -34.69 -10.85
N GLY A 19 -31.38 -34.52 -9.52
CA GLY A 19 -31.38 -35.62 -8.55
C GLY A 19 -30.05 -36.36 -8.46
N LEU A 20 -29.00 -35.84 -9.09
CA LEU A 20 -27.67 -36.46 -9.17
C LEU A 20 -26.61 -35.52 -8.59
N THR A 21 -25.55 -36.09 -8.02
CA THR A 21 -24.37 -35.32 -7.57
C THR A 21 -23.25 -35.36 -8.61
N GLN A 22 -23.23 -36.38 -9.45
CA GLN A 22 -22.31 -36.53 -10.58
C GLN A 22 -22.88 -37.48 -11.64
N GLU A 23 -22.44 -37.35 -12.88
CA GLU A 23 -22.70 -38.32 -13.95
C GLU A 23 -21.55 -38.38 -14.97
N THR A 24 -21.39 -39.52 -15.64
CA THR A 24 -20.50 -39.64 -16.80
C THR A 24 -21.29 -39.39 -18.07
N VAL A 25 -20.80 -38.48 -18.92
CA VAL A 25 -21.45 -38.07 -20.17
C VAL A 25 -20.49 -38.31 -21.33
N SER A 26 -20.92 -39.13 -22.28
CA SER A 26 -20.23 -39.30 -23.57
C SER A 26 -20.55 -38.10 -24.46
N VAL A 27 -19.53 -37.36 -24.86
CA VAL A 27 -19.63 -36.17 -25.71
C VAL A 27 -18.81 -36.36 -26.99
N PRO A 28 -19.17 -35.71 -28.11
CA PRO A 28 -18.31 -35.69 -29.29
C PRO A 28 -16.92 -35.14 -28.97
N ILE A 29 -15.87 -35.73 -29.56
CA ILE A 29 -14.50 -35.20 -29.44
C ILE A 29 -14.47 -33.73 -29.89
N ASN A 30 -13.86 -32.88 -29.06
CA ASN A 30 -13.76 -31.43 -29.22
C ASN A 30 -15.10 -30.67 -29.10
N LEU A 31 -16.08 -31.18 -28.37
CA LEU A 31 -17.32 -30.45 -28.10
C LEU A 31 -17.02 -29.12 -27.36
N PRO A 32 -17.48 -27.96 -27.86
CA PRO A 32 -17.38 -26.70 -27.13
C PRO A 32 -18.09 -26.77 -25.77
N LEU A 33 -17.44 -26.33 -24.70
CA LEU A 33 -18.01 -26.32 -23.35
C LEU A 33 -19.33 -25.53 -23.29
N SER A 34 -19.45 -24.47 -24.09
CA SER A 34 -20.68 -23.67 -24.21
C SER A 34 -21.91 -24.48 -24.68
N LEU A 35 -21.71 -25.60 -25.38
CA LEU A 35 -22.79 -26.47 -25.86
C LEU A 35 -23.11 -27.61 -24.89
N LEU A 36 -22.31 -27.80 -23.84
CA LEU A 36 -22.54 -28.84 -22.84
C LEU A 36 -23.86 -28.63 -22.09
N GLY A 37 -24.23 -27.38 -21.82
CA GLY A 37 -25.51 -27.05 -21.16
C GLY A 37 -26.73 -27.56 -21.93
N ASP A 38 -26.73 -27.43 -23.26
CA ASP A 38 -27.82 -27.92 -24.11
C ASP A 38 -27.94 -29.45 -24.05
N LEU A 39 -26.79 -30.14 -24.04
CA LEU A 39 -26.75 -31.61 -23.94
C LEU A 39 -27.24 -32.11 -22.58
N LEU A 40 -26.88 -31.43 -21.49
CA LEU A 40 -27.36 -31.80 -20.15
C LEU A 40 -28.88 -31.59 -20.01
N VAL A 41 -29.42 -30.51 -20.57
CA VAL A 41 -30.88 -30.28 -20.60
C VAL A 41 -31.58 -31.37 -21.42
N ALA A 42 -31.02 -31.76 -22.57
CA ALA A 42 -31.57 -32.82 -23.40
C ALA A 42 -31.53 -34.20 -22.71
N ARG A 43 -30.49 -34.48 -21.91
CA ARG A 43 -30.35 -35.73 -21.13
C ARG A 43 -31.29 -35.80 -19.92
N HIS A 44 -31.65 -34.66 -19.33
CA HIS A 44 -32.50 -34.57 -18.14
C HIS A 44 -33.85 -33.89 -18.44
N PRO A 45 -34.71 -34.46 -19.32
CA PRO A 45 -35.95 -33.81 -19.75
C PRO A 45 -37.00 -33.67 -18.64
N LYS A 46 -36.81 -34.37 -17.51
CA LYS A 46 -37.65 -34.27 -16.31
C LYS A 46 -37.25 -33.11 -15.39
N ALA A 47 -36.07 -32.52 -15.59
CA ALA A 47 -35.54 -31.42 -14.80
C ALA A 47 -35.92 -30.07 -15.45
N THR A 48 -37.19 -29.67 -15.30
CA THR A 48 -37.77 -28.52 -16.02
C THR A 48 -37.09 -27.18 -15.74
N ASP A 49 -36.47 -27.04 -14.57
CA ASP A 49 -35.76 -25.82 -14.14
C ASP A 49 -34.25 -25.84 -14.46
N LEU A 50 -33.72 -26.98 -14.94
CA LEU A 50 -32.28 -27.16 -15.14
C LEU A 50 -31.69 -26.14 -16.11
N ARG A 51 -32.42 -25.80 -17.19
CA ARG A 51 -31.97 -24.78 -18.14
C ARG A 51 -31.69 -23.44 -17.47
N LYS A 52 -32.67 -22.96 -16.68
CA LYS A 52 -32.59 -21.69 -15.96
C LYS A 52 -31.46 -21.69 -14.92
N ILE A 53 -31.22 -22.84 -14.30
CA ILE A 53 -30.13 -23.03 -13.34
C ILE A 53 -28.77 -22.97 -14.05
N LEU A 54 -28.61 -23.70 -15.15
CA LEU A 54 -27.37 -23.76 -15.93
C LEU A 54 -27.01 -22.41 -16.57
N ASP A 55 -28.01 -21.64 -17.03
CA ASP A 55 -27.80 -20.30 -17.59
C ASP A 55 -27.25 -19.29 -16.55
N GLY A 56 -27.53 -19.52 -15.26
CA GLY A 56 -26.97 -18.72 -14.15
C GLY A 56 -25.72 -19.33 -13.51
N SER A 57 -25.30 -20.53 -13.92
CA SER A 57 -24.21 -21.29 -13.29
C SER A 57 -22.86 -21.02 -13.93
N GLN A 58 -21.80 -21.21 -13.14
CA GLN A 58 -20.41 -21.21 -13.60
C GLN A 58 -19.94 -22.64 -13.88
N TRP A 59 -19.01 -22.78 -14.83
CA TRP A 59 -18.47 -24.06 -15.28
C TRP A 59 -16.95 -24.10 -15.04
N SER A 60 -16.44 -25.23 -14.56
CA SER A 60 -15.00 -25.44 -14.34
C SER A 60 -14.56 -26.76 -14.95
N VAL A 61 -13.38 -26.81 -15.59
CA VAL A 61 -12.71 -28.02 -16.12
C VAL A 61 -11.30 -28.15 -15.51
N ASP A 62 -10.67 -29.32 -15.63
CA ASP A 62 -9.36 -29.60 -15.00
C ASP A 62 -8.15 -28.81 -15.57
N ALA A 63 -7.28 -28.41 -14.62
CA ALA A 63 -5.90 -27.90 -14.68
C ALA A 63 -5.51 -26.59 -15.41
N GLU A 64 -5.84 -26.27 -16.66
CA GLU A 64 -5.21 -25.09 -17.33
C GLU A 64 -6.11 -24.40 -18.37
N MET A 65 -6.44 -23.11 -18.14
CA MET A 65 -7.22 -22.20 -19.01
C MET A 65 -8.74 -22.54 -19.03
N VAL A 66 -9.72 -21.63 -19.03
CA VAL A 66 -9.91 -20.49 -19.94
C VAL A 66 -10.83 -19.45 -19.28
N ASP A 67 -10.52 -18.19 -19.57
CA ASP A 67 -11.21 -16.97 -19.18
C ASP A 67 -12.52 -16.69 -19.99
N ASP A 68 -12.92 -17.64 -20.85
CA ASP A 68 -13.99 -17.62 -21.88
C ASP A 68 -14.48 -19.07 -22.21
N PRO A 69 -15.70 -19.48 -21.81
CA PRO A 69 -16.26 -20.80 -22.14
C PRO A 69 -16.39 -21.09 -23.64
N LYS A 70 -16.37 -20.05 -24.49
CA LYS A 70 -16.54 -20.20 -25.95
C LYS A 70 -15.30 -20.77 -26.64
N GLY A 71 -14.14 -20.76 -25.98
CA GLY A 71 -12.87 -21.27 -26.53
C GLY A 71 -12.48 -22.68 -26.08
N VAL A 72 -13.19 -23.28 -25.12
CA VAL A 72 -12.84 -24.59 -24.54
C VAL A 72 -13.53 -25.71 -25.32
N THR A 73 -12.78 -26.73 -25.69
CA THR A 73 -13.29 -27.96 -26.32
C THR A 73 -12.92 -29.17 -25.48
N LEU A 74 -13.90 -30.05 -25.22
CA LEU A 74 -13.77 -31.24 -24.37
C LEU A 74 -13.08 -32.38 -25.13
N ARG A 75 -12.05 -33.01 -24.55
CA ARG A 75 -11.19 -33.99 -25.23
C ARG A 75 -11.23 -35.40 -24.62
N GLY A 76 -11.91 -35.57 -23.48
CA GLY A 76 -12.08 -36.86 -22.79
C GLY A 76 -11.21 -36.98 -21.54
N GLY A 77 -11.79 -37.53 -20.48
CA GLY A 77 -11.13 -37.73 -19.19
C GLY A 77 -11.16 -36.53 -18.25
N GLU A 78 -11.76 -35.40 -18.65
CA GLU A 78 -11.89 -34.20 -17.80
C GLU A 78 -13.09 -34.29 -16.84
N GLU A 79 -12.93 -33.69 -15.65
CA GLU A 79 -14.04 -33.42 -14.73
C GLU A 79 -14.59 -31.99 -14.95
N VAL A 80 -15.90 -31.86 -15.14
CA VAL A 80 -16.62 -30.61 -15.37
C VAL A 80 -17.56 -30.30 -14.21
N ALA A 81 -17.28 -29.26 -13.42
CA ALA A 81 -18.12 -28.86 -12.28
C ALA A 81 -19.11 -27.74 -12.64
N VAL A 82 -20.38 -27.90 -12.25
CA VAL A 82 -21.45 -26.92 -12.41
C VAL A 82 -21.74 -26.21 -11.08
N ILE A 83 -21.37 -24.94 -10.96
CA ILE A 83 -21.47 -24.15 -9.72
C ILE A 83 -22.64 -23.17 -9.83
N CYS A 84 -23.71 -23.40 -9.05
CA CYS A 84 -24.91 -22.57 -9.07
C CYS A 84 -24.82 -21.33 -8.14
N PRO A 85 -25.40 -20.18 -8.51
CA PRO A 85 -25.54 -19.02 -7.63
C PRO A 85 -26.60 -19.27 -6.54
N VAL A 86 -26.37 -18.76 -5.33
CA VAL A 86 -27.30 -18.92 -4.20
C VAL A 86 -27.70 -17.55 -3.64
N THR A 87 -29.01 -17.31 -3.48
CA THR A 87 -29.55 -16.08 -2.91
C THR A 87 -29.18 -15.94 -1.43
N VAL A 88 -28.52 -14.82 -1.10
CA VAL A 88 -28.05 -14.44 0.24
C VAL A 88 -29.23 -14.12 1.15
N ARG A 89 -29.80 -15.12 1.83
CA ARG A 89 -30.66 -14.90 3.01
C ARG A 89 -30.43 -15.83 4.20
N ALA A 90 -29.51 -16.77 4.09
CA ALA A 90 -28.99 -17.51 5.23
C ALA A 90 -27.55 -17.88 4.90
N LEU A 91 -26.58 -17.33 5.62
CA LEU A 91 -25.23 -17.85 5.88
C LEU A 91 -24.43 -16.77 6.61
N GLU A 92 -24.52 -16.77 7.94
CA GLU A 92 -23.34 -16.54 8.76
C GLU A 92 -22.54 -17.86 8.72
N GLN A 93 -21.22 -17.76 8.49
CA GLN A 93 -20.22 -18.84 8.47
C GLN A 93 -20.16 -19.72 7.19
N THR A 94 -18.97 -19.72 6.57
CA THR A 94 -18.49 -20.58 5.48
C THR A 94 -19.14 -20.33 4.11
N SER A 95 -18.35 -19.88 3.13
CA SER A 95 -18.88 -19.68 1.77
C SER A 95 -19.21 -21.04 1.13
N ILE A 96 -20.28 -21.13 0.34
CA ILE A 96 -20.58 -22.33 -0.47
C ILE A 96 -19.41 -22.69 -1.39
N TYR A 97 -18.60 -21.70 -1.78
CA TYR A 97 -17.32 -21.90 -2.46
C TYR A 97 -16.33 -22.71 -1.62
N GLU A 98 -16.24 -22.50 -0.30
CA GLU A 98 -15.39 -23.30 0.59
C GLU A 98 -15.94 -24.71 0.79
N LEU A 99 -17.27 -24.91 0.76
CA LEU A 99 -17.88 -26.25 0.81
C LEU A 99 -17.66 -27.03 -0.50
N ALA A 100 -17.84 -26.38 -1.66
CA ALA A 100 -17.51 -26.97 -2.95
C ALA A 100 -16.01 -27.27 -3.06
N TYR A 101 -15.15 -26.33 -2.65
CA TYR A 101 -13.70 -26.50 -2.57
C TYR A 101 -13.30 -27.65 -1.64
N ALA A 102 -13.88 -27.74 -0.44
CA ALA A 102 -13.62 -28.81 0.52
C ALA A 102 -14.10 -30.17 0.03
N PHE A 103 -15.26 -30.23 -0.65
CA PHE A 103 -15.79 -31.45 -1.27
C PHE A 103 -14.92 -31.91 -2.45
N MET A 104 -14.46 -30.98 -3.28
CA MET A 104 -13.57 -31.27 -4.41
C MET A 104 -12.16 -31.66 -3.94
N GLN A 105 -11.68 -31.09 -2.84
CA GLN A 105 -10.44 -31.56 -2.18
C GLN A 105 -10.60 -32.93 -1.51
N SER A 106 -11.78 -33.29 -0.99
CA SER A 106 -12.01 -34.61 -0.39
C SER A 106 -12.18 -35.73 -1.43
N HIS A 107 -12.82 -35.43 -2.57
CA HIS A 107 -12.91 -36.33 -3.73
C HIS A 107 -11.53 -36.56 -4.38
N ALA A 108 -10.70 -35.52 -4.53
CA ALA A 108 -9.33 -35.66 -5.02
C ALA A 108 -8.43 -36.50 -4.08
N TYR A 109 -8.74 -36.53 -2.77
CA TYR A 109 -7.99 -37.31 -1.78
C TYR A 109 -8.32 -38.82 -1.82
N THR A 110 -9.51 -39.19 -2.29
CA THR A 110 -9.97 -40.60 -2.33
C THR A 110 -9.43 -41.39 -3.53
N ARG A 111 -8.90 -40.73 -4.56
CA ARG A 111 -8.36 -41.36 -5.79
C ARG A 111 -6.83 -41.48 -5.84
N GLN A 112 -6.08 -41.21 -4.76
CA GLN A 112 -4.61 -41.28 -4.81
C GLN A 112 -4.08 -42.72 -4.97
N SER A 113 -3.88 -43.14 -6.22
CA SER A 113 -2.95 -44.20 -6.62
C SER A 113 -2.01 -43.77 -7.76
N SER A 114 -1.71 -42.47 -7.89
CA SER A 114 -0.58 -41.97 -8.72
C SER A 114 -0.25 -40.49 -8.44
N PRO A 115 1.01 -40.04 -8.63
CA PRO A 115 1.48 -38.75 -8.14
C PRO A 115 1.34 -37.65 -9.20
N SER A 116 0.34 -36.78 -9.06
CA SER A 116 0.34 -35.47 -9.73
C SER A 116 -0.32 -34.39 -8.88
N THR A 117 0.31 -33.22 -8.94
CA THR A 117 0.02 -31.87 -8.44
C THR A 117 -1.33 -31.61 -7.73
N PRO A 118 -1.34 -30.97 -6.54
CA PRO A 118 -2.59 -30.61 -5.85
C PRO A 118 -3.34 -29.49 -6.59
N ILE A 119 -4.64 -29.69 -6.80
CA ILE A 119 -5.57 -28.81 -7.53
C ILE A 119 -5.82 -27.51 -6.72
N ASN A 120 -5.60 -26.35 -7.35
CA ASN A 120 -5.86 -25.01 -6.80
C ASN A 120 -7.09 -24.40 -7.48
N TRP A 121 -8.16 -24.14 -6.73
CA TRP A 121 -9.38 -23.52 -7.26
C TRP A 121 -9.41 -21.99 -7.02
N ARG A 122 -9.98 -21.19 -7.94
CA ARG A 122 -10.21 -19.73 -7.82
C ARG A 122 -11.55 -19.31 -8.45
N THR A 123 -12.26 -18.37 -7.82
CA THR A 123 -13.57 -17.83 -8.25
C THR A 123 -13.46 -16.74 -9.32
N VAL A 124 -14.39 -16.68 -10.28
CA VAL A 124 -14.47 -15.65 -11.34
C VAL A 124 -15.89 -15.08 -11.39
N ASP A 125 -16.08 -13.77 -11.39
CA ASP A 125 -17.41 -13.15 -11.56
C ASP A 125 -17.81 -13.10 -13.04
N VAL A 126 -18.84 -13.87 -13.41
CA VAL A 126 -19.59 -13.65 -14.66
C VAL A 126 -20.72 -12.67 -14.35
N ALA A 127 -20.40 -11.37 -14.27
CA ALA A 127 -21.43 -10.36 -14.03
C ALA A 127 -22.41 -10.34 -15.21
N PRO A 128 -23.73 -10.46 -14.99
CA PRO A 128 -24.70 -10.45 -16.06
C PRO A 128 -24.63 -9.14 -16.87
N MET A 129 -24.87 -9.23 -18.19
CA MET A 129 -25.12 -8.07 -19.06
C MET A 129 -26.53 -7.52 -18.83
N THR A 130 -26.95 -7.38 -17.57
CA THR A 130 -28.28 -6.91 -17.21
C THR A 130 -28.29 -5.39 -17.05
N VAL A 131 -29.32 -4.78 -17.62
CA VAL A 131 -29.69 -3.39 -17.35
C VAL A 131 -30.63 -3.39 -16.15
N ASP A 132 -30.20 -2.82 -15.03
CA ASP A 132 -31.06 -2.67 -13.86
C ASP A 132 -31.77 -1.31 -13.94
N ARG A 133 -33.10 -1.31 -13.81
CA ARG A 133 -33.90 -0.09 -13.68
C ARG A 133 -34.58 -0.06 -12.33
N PHE A 134 -34.39 1.01 -11.57
CA PHE A 134 -35.01 1.16 -10.26
C PHE A 134 -35.25 2.63 -9.94
N THR A 135 -36.16 2.88 -9.00
CA THR A 135 -36.45 4.22 -8.52
C THR A 135 -35.80 4.44 -7.16
N PHE A 136 -35.20 5.61 -6.97
CA PHE A 136 -34.57 6.04 -5.72
C PHE A 136 -35.31 7.25 -5.16
N THR A 137 -35.77 7.15 -3.92
CA THR A 137 -36.34 8.27 -3.17
C THR A 137 -35.26 8.86 -2.27
N GLN A 138 -35.05 10.17 -2.36
CA GLN A 138 -33.97 10.86 -1.69
C GLN A 138 -34.34 11.10 -0.23
N ASN A 139 -33.51 10.65 0.68
CA ASN A 139 -33.72 10.77 2.13
C ASN A 139 -32.68 11.65 2.82
N MET A 140 -31.83 12.34 2.05
CA MET A 140 -30.78 13.21 2.61
C MET A 140 -31.30 14.58 3.04
N LEU A 141 -32.46 15.01 2.53
CA LEU A 141 -33.10 16.28 2.83
C LEU A 141 -34.56 16.01 3.24
N ASN A 142 -35.07 16.76 4.22
CA ASN A 142 -36.47 16.71 4.62
C ASN A 142 -37.36 17.38 3.55
N GLY A 143 -38.51 16.77 3.24
CA GLY A 143 -39.53 17.35 2.35
C GLY A 143 -39.28 17.17 0.84
N ILE A 144 -38.41 16.23 0.44
CA ILE A 144 -38.20 15.85 -0.96
C ILE A 144 -38.78 14.47 -1.21
N ASP A 145 -39.85 14.42 -2.01
CA ASP A 145 -40.56 13.17 -2.35
C ASP A 145 -40.47 12.81 -3.84
N GLN A 146 -39.70 13.56 -4.64
CA GLN A 146 -39.63 13.33 -6.10
C GLN A 146 -38.74 12.14 -6.46
N PRO A 147 -39.30 11.02 -6.97
CA PRO A 147 -38.52 9.83 -7.29
C PRO A 147 -37.50 10.08 -8.41
N LEU A 148 -36.25 9.68 -8.20
CA LEU A 148 -35.20 9.64 -9.22
C LEU A 148 -35.25 8.31 -9.97
N GLN A 149 -35.35 8.36 -11.30
CA GLN A 149 -35.29 7.15 -12.14
C GLN A 149 -33.84 6.77 -12.39
N VAL A 150 -33.41 5.59 -11.92
CA VAL A 150 -32.04 5.13 -12.04
C VAL A 150 -31.94 3.97 -13.03
N ILE A 151 -31.02 4.11 -13.99
CA ILE A 151 -30.64 3.06 -14.93
C ILE A 151 -29.19 2.69 -14.65
N LEU A 152 -28.91 1.42 -14.37
CA LEU A 152 -27.55 0.89 -14.29
C LEU A 152 -27.28 0.02 -15.50
N ILE A 153 -26.20 0.34 -16.23
CA ILE A 153 -25.85 -0.32 -17.48
C ILE A 153 -24.34 -0.58 -17.56
N PRO A 154 -23.90 -1.77 -18.03
CA PRO A 154 -22.50 -2.02 -18.37
C PRO A 154 -22.03 -1.19 -19.58
N GLU A 155 -20.79 -0.69 -19.57
CA GLU A 155 -20.25 0.15 -20.65
C GLU A 155 -20.19 -0.53 -22.04
N ASN A 156 -20.22 -1.86 -22.08
CA ASN A 156 -20.22 -2.66 -23.31
C ASN A 156 -21.62 -3.10 -23.76
N HIS A 157 -22.67 -2.79 -23.01
CA HIS A 157 -24.03 -3.17 -23.35
C HIS A 157 -24.48 -2.47 -24.65
N PRO A 158 -25.22 -3.12 -25.56
CA PRO A 158 -25.69 -2.52 -26.82
C PRO A 158 -26.41 -1.19 -26.62
N ASP A 159 -27.39 -1.15 -25.70
CA ASP A 159 -28.21 0.04 -25.36
C ASP A 159 -27.43 1.19 -24.70
N PHE A 160 -26.14 1.01 -24.39
CA PHE A 160 -25.28 2.14 -24.02
C PHE A 160 -24.82 2.85 -25.30
N ASP A 161 -25.60 3.82 -25.76
CA ASP A 161 -25.43 4.54 -27.02
C ASP A 161 -25.57 6.07 -26.84
N GLY A 162 -25.60 6.80 -27.96
CA GLY A 162 -25.74 8.25 -27.95
C GLY A 162 -27.12 8.74 -27.49
N ASP A 163 -28.18 7.97 -27.74
CA ASP A 163 -29.55 8.34 -27.39
C ASP A 163 -29.77 8.25 -25.87
N LEU A 164 -29.16 7.26 -25.22
CA LEU A 164 -29.18 7.17 -23.75
C LEU A 164 -28.42 8.32 -23.09
N LEU A 165 -27.36 8.82 -23.74
CA LEU A 165 -26.53 9.91 -23.25
C LEU A 165 -27.09 11.31 -23.60
N SER A 166 -27.88 11.43 -24.66
CA SER A 166 -28.39 12.72 -25.16
C SER A 166 -29.30 13.42 -24.15
N VAL A 167 -30.03 12.62 -23.34
CA VAL A 167 -30.83 13.09 -22.19
C VAL A 167 -30.01 14.00 -21.27
N PHE A 168 -28.71 13.72 -21.12
CA PHE A 168 -27.80 14.51 -20.29
C PHE A 168 -27.08 15.61 -21.08
N SER A 169 -26.94 15.52 -22.40
CA SER A 169 -26.20 16.53 -23.18
C SER A 169 -27.04 17.75 -23.55
N GLU A 170 -28.32 17.58 -23.88
CA GLU A 170 -29.18 18.61 -24.50
C GLU A 170 -29.72 19.67 -23.52
N SER A 171 -29.57 19.43 -22.21
CA SER A 171 -30.14 20.30 -21.16
C SER A 171 -29.12 21.32 -20.68
N SER A 172 -29.44 22.63 -20.66
CA SER A 172 -28.56 23.64 -20.03
C SER A 172 -28.47 23.51 -18.50
N LYS A 173 -29.22 22.58 -17.89
CA LYS A 173 -29.17 22.31 -16.46
C LYS A 173 -27.82 21.72 -16.02
N PRO A 174 -27.41 21.97 -14.77
CA PRO A 174 -26.25 21.32 -14.19
C PRO A 174 -26.44 19.80 -14.11
N LEU A 175 -25.35 19.06 -14.29
CA LEU A 175 -25.27 17.61 -14.08
C LEU A 175 -24.43 17.30 -12.86
N GLY A 176 -24.89 16.33 -12.08
CA GLY A 176 -24.18 15.81 -10.93
C GLY A 176 -23.46 14.52 -11.27
N LEU A 177 -22.19 14.38 -10.84
CA LEU A 177 -21.42 13.17 -11.04
C LEU A 177 -20.92 12.59 -9.72
N ALA A 178 -20.84 11.26 -9.67
CA ALA A 178 -20.24 10.54 -8.54
C ALA A 178 -19.53 9.26 -8.97
N ALA A 179 -18.43 8.94 -8.30
CA ALA A 179 -17.65 7.72 -8.51
C ALA A 179 -18.03 6.59 -7.56
N GLY A 180 -18.10 5.38 -8.11
CA GLY A 180 -18.12 4.11 -7.39
C GLY A 180 -16.81 3.36 -7.62
N TYR A 181 -16.11 2.96 -6.55
CA TYR A 181 -14.81 2.30 -6.64
C TYR A 181 -14.87 0.83 -6.24
N SER A 182 -14.06 -0.01 -6.86
CA SER A 182 -13.81 -1.38 -6.41
C SER A 182 -13.08 -1.41 -5.06
N ASN A 183 -13.02 -2.60 -4.44
CA ASN A 183 -12.19 -2.86 -3.26
C ASN A 183 -10.69 -2.55 -3.46
N GLN A 184 -10.19 -2.56 -4.70
CA GLN A 184 -8.82 -2.15 -5.07
C GLN A 184 -8.68 -0.65 -5.38
N GLY A 185 -9.75 0.13 -5.15
CA GLY A 185 -9.81 1.57 -5.37
C GLY A 185 -9.83 2.01 -6.83
N ARG A 186 -10.03 1.10 -7.78
CA ARG A 186 -10.22 1.44 -9.21
C ARG A 186 -11.66 1.89 -9.45
N LEU A 187 -11.88 2.85 -10.36
CA LEU A 187 -13.21 3.28 -10.74
C LEU A 187 -13.98 2.10 -11.37
N ALA A 188 -15.03 1.65 -10.70
CA ALA A 188 -15.88 0.53 -11.09
C ALA A 188 -17.19 1.01 -11.70
N ALA A 189 -17.70 2.17 -11.26
CA ALA A 189 -18.89 2.78 -11.81
C ALA A 189 -18.83 4.31 -11.78
N LEU A 190 -19.53 4.94 -12.72
CA LEU A 190 -19.79 6.38 -12.77
C LEU A 190 -21.30 6.62 -12.74
N ALA A 191 -21.79 7.40 -11.78
CA ALA A 191 -23.14 7.92 -11.81
C ALA A 191 -23.17 9.33 -12.39
N ILE A 192 -24.14 9.57 -13.27
CA ILE A 192 -24.48 10.86 -13.87
C ILE A 192 -25.94 11.12 -13.54
N SER A 193 -26.27 12.29 -12.99
CA SER A 193 -27.65 12.62 -12.60
C SER A 193 -28.03 14.02 -13.06
N ASP A 194 -29.24 14.15 -13.61
CA ASP A 194 -29.96 15.42 -13.69
C ASP A 194 -31.00 15.47 -12.53
N ASP A 195 -32.07 16.28 -12.66
CA ASP A 195 -33.14 16.41 -11.67
C ASP A 195 -34.13 15.23 -11.62
N LYS A 196 -34.20 14.37 -12.65
CA LYS A 196 -35.23 13.32 -12.83
C LYS A 196 -34.67 11.92 -13.12
N HIS A 197 -33.48 11.85 -13.70
CA HIS A 197 -32.82 10.66 -14.22
C HIS A 197 -31.41 10.54 -13.65
N CYS A 198 -31.00 9.31 -13.38
CA CYS A 198 -29.63 8.98 -13.07
C CYS A 198 -29.19 7.75 -13.87
N LEU A 199 -28.05 7.88 -14.55
CA LEU A 199 -27.41 6.80 -15.27
C LEU A 199 -26.16 6.35 -14.49
N ILE A 200 -26.11 5.09 -14.09
CA ILE A 200 -24.95 4.43 -13.51
C ILE A 200 -24.28 3.57 -14.59
N ILE A 201 -23.11 3.99 -15.04
CA ILE A 201 -22.30 3.28 -16.01
C ILE A 201 -21.31 2.40 -15.25
N ARG A 202 -21.38 1.08 -15.45
CA ARG A 202 -20.42 0.12 -14.90
C ARG A 202 -19.25 -0.06 -15.87
N PHE A 203 -18.04 0.24 -15.42
CA PHE A 203 -16.81 -0.03 -16.16
C PHE A 203 -16.38 -1.47 -15.97
N LEU A 204 -15.88 -2.09 -17.05
CA LEU A 204 -15.33 -3.43 -16.99
C LEU A 204 -13.84 -3.36 -16.65
N SER A 205 -13.43 -4.13 -15.64
CA SER A 205 -12.04 -4.28 -15.26
C SER A 205 -11.24 -4.88 -16.43
N GLY A 206 -10.40 -4.08 -17.09
CA GLY A 206 -9.47 -4.61 -18.09
C GLY A 206 -8.53 -5.64 -17.44
N ARG A 207 -8.59 -6.90 -17.87
CA ARG A 207 -7.59 -7.91 -17.50
C ARG A 207 -6.24 -7.48 -18.11
N ARG A 208 -5.22 -7.26 -17.27
CA ARG A 208 -3.83 -7.41 -17.74
C ARG A 208 -3.47 -8.88 -17.59
N GLY A 209 -3.55 -9.63 -18.68
CA GLY A 209 -2.91 -10.93 -18.78
C GLY A 209 -1.40 -10.77 -18.56
N ARG A 210 -0.76 -11.80 -18.01
CA ARG A 210 0.70 -11.84 -17.84
C ARG A 210 1.47 -12.15 -19.13
N ASP A 211 0.74 -12.40 -20.21
CA ASP A 211 1.27 -12.49 -21.56
C ASP A 211 0.94 -11.20 -22.32
N ASN A 212 1.81 -10.83 -23.28
CA ASN A 212 1.78 -9.61 -24.10
C ASN A 212 0.52 -9.47 -25.02
N GLY A 213 -0.67 -9.74 -24.51
CA GLY A 213 -1.96 -9.60 -25.20
C GLY A 213 -2.69 -8.32 -24.76
N ALA A 214 -3.19 -7.58 -25.75
CA ALA A 214 -3.90 -6.32 -25.60
C ALA A 214 -5.09 -6.37 -24.61
N PRO A 215 -5.44 -5.25 -23.96
CA PRO A 215 -6.61 -5.16 -23.08
C PRO A 215 -7.90 -5.57 -23.81
N SER A 216 -8.79 -6.28 -23.11
CA SER A 216 -10.05 -6.85 -23.61
C SER A 216 -11.10 -5.83 -24.08
N SER A 217 -10.81 -4.53 -23.96
CA SER A 217 -11.54 -3.45 -24.63
C SER A 217 -10.49 -2.51 -25.24
N PRO A 218 -10.56 -2.17 -26.53
CA PRO A 218 -9.59 -1.28 -27.12
C PRO A 218 -9.60 0.06 -26.39
N PRO A 219 -8.43 0.70 -26.19
CA PRO A 219 -8.33 2.03 -25.56
C PRO A 219 -9.14 3.11 -26.30
N ASN A 220 -9.63 2.83 -27.53
CA ASN A 220 -10.53 3.69 -28.31
C ASN A 220 -11.89 3.00 -28.54
N SER A 221 -12.75 2.94 -27.51
CA SER A 221 -14.15 2.52 -27.70
C SER A 221 -14.99 3.73 -28.15
N PRO A 222 -15.73 3.64 -29.28
CA PRO A 222 -16.64 4.71 -29.71
C PRO A 222 -17.63 5.13 -28.62
N LYS A 223 -18.06 4.19 -27.77
CA LYS A 223 -18.98 4.46 -26.65
C LYS A 223 -18.35 5.30 -25.55
N ARG A 224 -17.06 5.09 -25.28
CA ARG A 224 -16.31 5.93 -24.33
C ARG A 224 -16.08 7.33 -24.92
N GLN A 225 -15.85 7.44 -26.23
CA GLN A 225 -15.78 8.73 -26.90
C GLN A 225 -17.10 9.50 -26.78
N LEU A 226 -18.24 8.84 -27.00
CA LEU A 226 -19.57 9.44 -26.81
C LEU A 226 -19.77 9.95 -25.37
N LEU A 227 -19.44 9.14 -24.36
CA LEU A 227 -19.53 9.56 -22.95
C LEU A 227 -18.67 10.80 -22.68
N GLN A 228 -17.44 10.83 -23.23
CA GLN A 228 -16.57 11.98 -23.06
C GLN A 228 -17.17 13.23 -23.71
N ASP A 229 -17.60 13.15 -24.96
CA ASP A 229 -18.00 14.31 -25.75
C ASP A 229 -19.36 14.86 -25.31
N LEU A 230 -20.33 13.98 -25.01
CA LEU A 230 -21.69 14.36 -24.66
C LEU A 230 -21.85 14.76 -23.18
N VAL A 231 -21.05 14.18 -22.27
CA VAL A 231 -21.20 14.41 -20.83
C VAL A 231 -20.00 15.14 -20.25
N LEU A 232 -18.79 14.62 -20.40
CA LEU A 232 -17.60 15.16 -19.72
C LEU A 232 -17.03 16.43 -20.36
N ASN A 233 -17.28 16.64 -21.65
CA ASN A 233 -16.84 17.79 -22.45
C ASN A 233 -18.04 18.59 -23.00
N ARG A 234 -19.20 18.46 -22.36
CA ARG A 234 -20.43 19.14 -22.78
C ARG A 234 -20.22 20.65 -22.95
N VAL A 235 -20.89 21.21 -23.96
CA VAL A 235 -20.77 22.64 -24.30
C VAL A 235 -21.57 23.51 -23.33
N ASP A 236 -22.79 23.07 -22.99
CA ASP A 236 -23.73 23.79 -22.14
C ASP A 236 -23.98 23.06 -20.82
N GLY A 237 -24.20 23.81 -19.75
CA GLY A 237 -24.52 23.29 -18.42
C GLY A 237 -23.30 22.83 -17.61
N ASP A 238 -23.31 23.15 -16.32
CA ASP A 238 -22.20 22.87 -15.42
C ASP A 238 -22.10 21.38 -15.03
N ILE A 239 -20.88 20.85 -14.94
CA ILE A 239 -20.58 19.53 -14.37
C ILE A 239 -20.21 19.73 -12.91
N VAL A 240 -20.95 19.13 -11.99
CA VAL A 240 -20.78 19.35 -10.54
C VAL A 240 -20.55 18.02 -9.83
N ALA A 241 -19.51 17.96 -8.99
CA ALA A 241 -19.21 16.75 -8.22
C ALA A 241 -18.58 17.06 -6.86
N PHE A 242 -18.80 16.17 -5.89
CA PHE A 242 -17.97 16.10 -4.69
C PHE A 242 -16.65 15.41 -5.03
N ASP A 243 -15.56 15.86 -4.41
CA ASP A 243 -14.21 15.36 -4.66
C ASP A 243 -13.90 15.31 -6.17
N CYS A 244 -14.27 16.38 -6.88
CA CYS A 244 -14.30 16.40 -8.35
C CYS A 244 -12.90 16.16 -8.94
N ALA A 245 -11.84 16.64 -8.27
CA ALA A 245 -10.47 16.33 -8.65
C ALA A 245 -10.15 14.83 -8.58
N GLU A 246 -10.61 14.12 -7.53
CA GLU A 246 -10.38 12.68 -7.38
C GLU A 246 -11.16 11.90 -8.45
N LEU A 247 -12.43 12.28 -8.69
CA LEU A 247 -13.26 11.72 -9.75
C LEU A 247 -12.60 11.90 -11.13
N ALA A 248 -12.16 13.12 -11.45
CA ALA A 248 -11.56 13.45 -12.72
C ALA A 248 -10.26 12.64 -12.96
N MET A 249 -9.42 12.49 -11.94
CA MET A 249 -8.21 11.65 -12.01
C MET A 249 -8.51 10.16 -12.09
N ALA A 250 -9.58 9.69 -11.44
CA ALA A 250 -10.03 8.31 -11.54
C ALA A 250 -10.55 7.99 -12.96
N LEU A 251 -11.33 8.90 -13.56
CA LEU A 251 -11.84 8.79 -14.93
C LEU A 251 -10.68 8.70 -15.95
N TYR A 252 -9.64 9.52 -15.78
CA TYR A 252 -8.46 9.49 -16.63
C TYR A 252 -7.72 8.13 -16.60
N ARG A 253 -7.93 7.29 -15.57
CA ARG A 253 -7.27 5.98 -15.45
C ARG A 253 -8.13 4.81 -15.93
N VAL A 254 -9.36 5.06 -16.39
CA VAL A 254 -10.29 3.99 -16.80
C VAL A 254 -9.83 3.32 -18.08
N GLY A 255 -9.51 2.03 -17.98
CA GLY A 255 -9.41 1.11 -19.12
C GLY A 255 -8.47 1.55 -20.26
N GLY A 256 -7.47 2.39 -19.97
CA GLY A 256 -6.55 2.95 -20.96
C GLY A 256 -7.12 4.01 -21.91
N PHE A 257 -8.38 4.45 -21.74
CA PHE A 257 -9.03 5.45 -22.61
C PHE A 257 -8.61 6.90 -22.26
N ALA A 258 -8.29 7.16 -20.99
CA ALA A 258 -7.92 8.49 -20.51
C ALA A 258 -8.99 9.57 -20.71
N PHE A 259 -10.18 9.34 -20.11
CA PHE A 259 -11.28 10.30 -20.14
C PHE A 259 -10.83 11.69 -19.69
N ARG A 260 -11.19 12.69 -20.51
CA ARG A 260 -10.98 14.09 -20.20
C ARG A 260 -12.27 14.75 -19.78
N MET A 261 -12.23 15.44 -18.65
CA MET A 261 -13.29 16.30 -18.14
C MET A 261 -12.90 17.76 -18.40
N LYS A 262 -13.85 18.52 -18.95
CA LYS A 262 -13.75 19.97 -19.09
C LYS A 262 -14.76 20.67 -18.18
N ASN A 263 -14.34 21.81 -17.65
CA ASN A 263 -15.19 22.72 -16.88
C ASN A 263 -15.89 22.13 -15.64
N GLY A 264 -15.29 21.12 -14.99
CA GLY A 264 -15.84 20.52 -13.76
C GLY A 264 -15.85 21.48 -12.57
N ILE A 265 -16.86 21.39 -11.71
CA ILE A 265 -16.98 22.17 -10.47
C ILE A 265 -16.87 21.23 -9.27
N ASP A 266 -15.95 21.57 -8.37
CA ASP A 266 -15.81 20.91 -7.08
C ASP A 266 -16.74 21.57 -6.05
N VAL A 267 -17.74 20.83 -5.58
CA VAL A 267 -18.76 21.34 -4.63
C VAL A 267 -18.11 21.90 -3.36
N GLN A 268 -17.15 21.17 -2.79
CA GLN A 268 -16.51 21.56 -1.53
C GLN A 268 -15.74 22.88 -1.64
N SER A 269 -15.13 23.15 -2.80
CA SER A 269 -14.40 24.40 -3.05
C SER A 269 -15.29 25.63 -2.95
N ALA A 270 -16.59 25.52 -3.28
CA ALA A 270 -17.52 26.64 -3.30
C ALA A 270 -17.90 27.19 -1.92
N PHE A 271 -17.68 26.41 -0.86
CA PHE A 271 -18.17 26.74 0.49
C PHE A 271 -17.07 26.94 1.54
N GLY A 272 -15.78 26.76 1.18
CA GLY A 272 -14.65 27.03 2.09
C GLY A 272 -14.66 26.21 3.38
N THR A 273 -15.28 25.01 3.37
CA THR A 273 -15.41 24.14 4.53
C THR A 273 -14.19 23.23 4.72
N ASP A 274 -14.21 22.35 5.72
CA ASP A 274 -13.22 21.28 5.98
C ASP A 274 -13.15 20.20 4.88
N ARG A 275 -13.68 20.49 3.69
CA ARG A 275 -13.97 19.57 2.59
C ARG A 275 -14.84 18.37 3.00
N ALA A 276 -15.48 18.34 4.16
CA ALA A 276 -16.44 17.27 4.44
C ALA A 276 -17.73 17.50 3.62
N PRO A 277 -18.28 16.48 2.93
CA PRO A 277 -19.51 16.63 2.15
C PRO A 277 -20.68 17.18 2.96
N LEU A 278 -20.86 16.71 4.21
CA LEU A 278 -21.90 17.20 5.11
C LEU A 278 -21.76 18.70 5.39
N SER A 279 -20.55 19.17 5.69
CA SER A 279 -20.29 20.59 5.96
C SER A 279 -20.60 21.45 4.74
N ALA A 280 -20.21 21.00 3.54
CA ALA A 280 -20.49 21.71 2.29
C ALA A 280 -21.99 21.77 1.98
N ILE A 281 -22.73 20.66 2.17
CA ILE A 281 -24.18 20.62 1.96
C ILE A 281 -24.88 21.56 2.96
N LYS A 282 -24.54 21.53 4.25
CA LYS A 282 -25.11 22.47 5.24
C LYS A 282 -24.83 23.93 4.90
N ALA A 283 -23.60 24.24 4.48
CA ALA A 283 -23.21 25.58 4.08
C ALA A 283 -24.01 26.09 2.86
N ALA A 284 -24.39 25.19 1.94
CA ALA A 284 -25.26 25.52 0.81
C ALA A 284 -26.66 25.96 1.24
N PHE A 285 -27.19 25.43 2.35
CA PHE A 285 -28.50 25.76 2.91
C PHE A 285 -28.47 26.83 4.02
N GLY A 286 -27.33 27.49 4.25
CA GLY A 286 -27.24 28.57 5.25
C GLY A 286 -26.97 28.12 6.69
N GLY A 287 -26.49 26.88 6.92
CA GLY A 287 -25.99 26.44 8.23
C GLY A 287 -26.93 25.49 9.00
N ASP A 288 -27.06 25.67 10.32
CA ASP A 288 -27.67 24.67 11.22
C ASP A 288 -29.21 24.56 11.13
N ALA A 289 -29.90 25.55 10.55
CA ALA A 289 -31.35 25.48 10.25
C ALA A 289 -31.65 24.80 8.90
N SER A 290 -30.76 23.92 8.45
CA SER A 290 -30.82 23.28 7.13
C SER A 290 -31.80 22.08 7.12
N PRO A 291 -32.51 21.81 5.99
CA PRO A 291 -33.33 20.61 5.83
C PRO A 291 -32.52 19.30 5.79
N VAL A 292 -31.20 19.35 6.01
CA VAL A 292 -30.27 18.23 5.88
C VAL A 292 -30.44 17.21 7.01
N VAL A 293 -30.55 15.94 6.62
CA VAL A 293 -30.54 14.80 7.53
C VAL A 293 -29.10 14.30 7.72
N ASP A 294 -28.40 14.81 8.74
CA ASP A 294 -26.98 14.54 9.02
C ASP A 294 -26.59 13.07 8.95
N ARG A 295 -27.42 12.20 9.55
CA ARG A 295 -27.17 10.75 9.61
C ARG A 295 -27.16 10.14 8.21
N ASN A 296 -28.10 10.53 7.35
CA ASN A 296 -28.25 9.95 6.02
C ASN A 296 -27.12 10.41 5.10
N VAL A 297 -26.77 11.70 5.14
CA VAL A 297 -25.60 12.22 4.41
C VAL A 297 -24.31 11.53 4.88
N LYS A 298 -24.09 11.38 6.19
CA LYS A 298 -22.92 10.66 6.71
C LYS A 298 -22.87 9.20 6.24
N ASN A 299 -24.02 8.53 6.10
CA ASN A 299 -24.09 7.15 5.64
C ASN A 299 -23.79 7.05 4.14
N VAL A 300 -24.42 7.89 3.32
CA VAL A 300 -24.26 7.91 1.84
C VAL A 300 -22.80 8.19 1.44
N PHE A 301 -22.12 9.09 2.16
CA PHE A 301 -20.71 9.41 1.92
C PHE A 301 -19.73 8.56 2.76
N ARG A 302 -20.21 7.55 3.50
CA ARG A 302 -19.37 6.73 4.40
C ARG A 302 -18.34 5.91 3.62
N THR A 303 -18.74 5.35 2.49
CA THR A 303 -17.92 4.51 1.63
C THR A 303 -18.16 4.90 0.19
N GLN A 304 -17.08 4.97 -0.59
CA GLN A 304 -17.19 5.13 -2.04
C GLN A 304 -17.09 3.77 -2.76
N LEU A 305 -17.02 2.67 -2.01
CA LEU A 305 -17.03 1.33 -2.58
C LEU A 305 -18.33 1.07 -3.34
N PHE A 306 -18.23 0.41 -4.47
CA PHE A 306 -19.33 0.02 -5.31
C PHE A 306 -19.31 -1.50 -5.46
N ASP A 307 -20.38 -2.11 -4.98
CA ASP A 307 -20.68 -3.52 -5.11
C ASP A 307 -21.98 -3.63 -5.91
N LEU A 308 -21.97 -4.48 -6.94
CA LEU A 308 -23.09 -4.65 -7.87
C LEU A 308 -24.29 -5.32 -7.19
N ASP A 309 -24.01 -6.20 -6.24
CA ASP A 309 -25.01 -7.00 -5.53
C ASP A 309 -25.61 -6.22 -4.35
N ASP A 310 -24.96 -5.15 -3.90
CA ASP A 310 -25.45 -4.30 -2.83
C ASP A 310 -26.36 -3.17 -3.38
N ARG A 311 -27.67 -3.34 -3.17
CA ARG A 311 -28.69 -2.34 -3.52
C ARG A 311 -28.46 -0.99 -2.84
N GLN A 312 -27.92 -0.99 -1.62
CA GLN A 312 -27.62 0.25 -0.90
C GLN A 312 -26.47 0.99 -1.59
N CYS A 313 -25.41 0.30 -2.01
CA CYS A 313 -24.29 0.92 -2.74
C CYS A 313 -24.75 1.59 -4.04
N LYS A 314 -25.65 0.93 -4.80
CA LYS A 314 -26.25 1.51 -6.02
C LYS A 314 -27.05 2.78 -5.73
N SER A 315 -27.87 2.75 -4.67
CA SER A 315 -28.68 3.89 -4.24
C SER A 315 -27.83 5.04 -3.70
N ASP A 316 -26.80 4.74 -2.90
CA ASP A 316 -25.87 5.73 -2.35
C ASP A 316 -25.05 6.41 -3.46
N LEU A 317 -24.67 5.66 -4.50
CA LEU A 317 -23.97 6.22 -5.66
C LEU A 317 -24.87 7.18 -6.45
N ALA A 318 -26.10 6.79 -6.76
CA ALA A 318 -27.09 7.66 -7.39
C ALA A 318 -27.38 8.91 -6.55
N GLY A 319 -27.57 8.73 -5.23
CA GLY A 319 -27.80 9.82 -4.28
C GLY A 319 -26.67 10.85 -4.26
N ARG A 320 -25.40 10.40 -4.30
CA ARG A 320 -24.23 11.29 -4.37
C ARG A 320 -24.21 12.15 -5.64
N ALA A 321 -24.52 11.56 -6.79
CA ALA A 321 -24.61 12.29 -8.05
C ALA A 321 -25.77 13.30 -8.01
N TRP A 322 -26.95 12.84 -7.58
CA TRP A 322 -28.14 13.68 -7.48
C TRP A 322 -27.94 14.88 -6.54
N ILE A 323 -27.41 14.69 -5.32
CA ILE A 323 -27.26 15.82 -4.38
C ILE A 323 -26.25 16.85 -4.89
N ALA A 324 -25.21 16.43 -5.63
CA ALA A 324 -24.27 17.36 -6.26
C ALA A 324 -24.97 18.27 -7.28
N GLN A 325 -25.86 17.68 -8.10
CA GLN A 325 -26.70 18.41 -9.04
C GLN A 325 -27.72 19.31 -8.33
N TYR A 326 -28.44 18.77 -7.35
CA TYR A 326 -29.52 19.46 -6.66
C TYR A 326 -29.03 20.70 -5.90
N LEU A 327 -27.82 20.66 -5.33
CA LEU A 327 -27.24 21.84 -4.68
C LEU A 327 -27.13 23.03 -5.62
N ALA A 328 -26.91 22.78 -6.91
CA ALA A 328 -26.88 23.82 -7.92
C ALA A 328 -28.24 24.54 -8.04
N THR A 329 -29.37 23.94 -7.66
CA THR A 329 -30.68 24.61 -7.69
C THR A 329 -31.04 25.35 -6.40
N VAL A 330 -30.16 25.36 -5.39
CA VAL A 330 -30.44 25.93 -4.07
C VAL A 330 -29.97 27.38 -3.99
N GLY A 331 -30.91 28.31 -3.77
CA GLY A 331 -30.61 29.70 -3.43
C GLY A 331 -29.59 30.35 -4.38
N ASN A 332 -28.50 30.88 -3.82
CA ASN A 332 -27.40 31.53 -4.58
C ASN A 332 -26.21 30.59 -4.85
N VAL A 333 -26.39 29.27 -4.76
CA VAL A 333 -25.30 28.31 -4.95
C VAL A 333 -24.76 28.35 -6.39
N MET A 334 -25.60 28.54 -7.41
CA MET A 334 -25.11 28.72 -8.79
C MET A 334 -24.12 29.87 -8.92
N GLU A 335 -24.39 31.00 -8.28
CA GLU A 335 -23.47 32.15 -8.33
C GLU A 335 -22.14 31.81 -7.65
N LYS A 336 -22.17 31.02 -6.56
CA LYS A 336 -20.95 30.54 -5.90
C LYS A 336 -20.18 29.56 -6.79
N PHE A 337 -20.88 28.65 -7.48
CA PHE A 337 -20.32 27.69 -8.42
C PHE A 337 -19.72 28.38 -9.65
N ALA A 338 -20.39 29.38 -10.21
CA ALA A 338 -19.90 30.18 -11.33
C ALA A 338 -18.59 30.92 -11.01
N LYS A 339 -18.41 31.35 -9.74
CA LYS A 339 -17.17 31.98 -9.25
C LYS A 339 -16.03 30.99 -9.00
N GLN A 340 -16.29 29.67 -9.00
CA GLN A 340 -15.24 28.69 -8.76
C GLN A 340 -14.35 28.49 -9.98
N LYS A 341 -13.07 28.25 -9.72
CA LYS A 341 -12.14 27.79 -10.75
C LYS A 341 -12.56 26.41 -11.22
N LYS A 342 -12.67 26.25 -12.53
CA LYS A 342 -13.13 25.01 -13.17
C LYS A 342 -12.00 24.00 -13.32
N ILE A 343 -12.32 22.73 -13.14
CA ILE A 343 -11.43 21.56 -13.25
C ILE A 343 -11.34 21.12 -14.70
N ASN A 344 -10.11 21.02 -15.20
CA ASN A 344 -9.80 20.45 -16.51
C ASN A 344 -8.70 19.39 -16.37
N THR A 345 -8.87 18.25 -17.03
CA THR A 345 -7.91 17.14 -17.01
C THR A 345 -6.94 17.20 -18.18
N ASP A 346 -5.98 18.11 -18.09
CA ASP A 346 -4.92 18.25 -19.10
C ASP A 346 -3.57 17.68 -18.63
N LEU A 347 -3.54 17.05 -17.44
CA LEU A 347 -2.32 16.68 -16.72
C LEU A 347 -2.21 15.18 -16.51
N GLU A 348 -1.67 14.48 -17.51
CA GLU A 348 -1.54 13.01 -17.56
C GLU A 348 -0.86 12.41 -16.31
N PHE A 349 0.23 13.02 -15.84
CA PHE A 349 0.99 12.49 -14.70
C PHE A 349 0.24 12.61 -13.35
N LEU A 350 -0.56 13.66 -13.15
CA LEU A 350 -1.31 13.83 -11.90
C LEU A 350 -2.32 12.71 -11.70
N ALA A 351 -2.84 12.14 -12.79
CA ALA A 351 -3.79 11.04 -12.74
C ALA A 351 -3.18 9.78 -12.12
N GLN A 352 -1.93 9.45 -12.46
CA GLN A 352 -1.24 8.30 -11.86
C GLN A 352 -1.05 8.50 -10.36
N THR A 353 -0.41 9.60 -9.96
CA THR A 353 -0.12 9.92 -8.56
C THR A 353 -1.37 9.99 -7.68
N THR A 354 -2.42 10.65 -8.18
CA THR A 354 -3.68 10.84 -7.44
C THR A 354 -4.44 9.54 -7.32
N SER A 355 -4.50 8.75 -8.40
CA SER A 355 -5.14 7.44 -8.40
C SER A 355 -4.47 6.49 -7.41
N GLU A 356 -3.14 6.45 -7.35
CA GLU A 356 -2.41 5.64 -6.36
C GLU A 356 -2.77 6.04 -4.92
N THR A 357 -2.80 7.33 -4.63
CA THR A 357 -3.12 7.85 -3.29
C THR A 357 -4.56 7.52 -2.90
N LEU A 358 -5.51 7.70 -3.82
CA LEU A 358 -6.93 7.35 -3.63
C LEU A 358 -7.14 5.84 -3.46
N ARG A 359 -6.40 5.02 -4.21
CA ARG A 359 -6.46 3.56 -4.08
C ARG A 359 -5.95 3.12 -2.71
N LEU A 360 -4.84 3.69 -2.24
CA LEU A 360 -4.29 3.41 -0.92
C LEU A 360 -5.23 3.86 0.21
N SER A 361 -5.83 5.05 0.09
CA SER A 361 -6.80 5.54 1.09
C SER A 361 -8.05 4.65 1.14
N ASN A 362 -8.53 4.18 -0.01
CA ASN A 362 -9.69 3.30 -0.12
C ASN A 362 -9.45 1.89 0.47
N MET A 363 -8.20 1.43 0.54
CA MET A 363 -7.84 0.16 1.16
C MET A 363 -7.60 0.25 2.67
N LYS A 364 -7.53 1.46 3.26
CA LYS A 364 -7.46 1.61 4.72
C LYS A 364 -8.73 0.97 5.34
N PRO A 365 -8.60 0.14 6.39
CA PRO A 365 -9.74 -0.59 6.94
C PRO A 365 -10.79 0.38 7.51
N ASN A 366 -12.07 0.09 7.26
CA ASN A 366 -13.18 0.89 7.81
C ASN A 366 -13.38 0.69 9.32
N VAL A 367 -12.83 -0.40 9.87
CA VAL A 367 -12.91 -0.73 11.30
C VAL A 367 -11.53 -1.12 11.78
N LYS A 368 -11.02 -0.39 12.76
CA LYS A 368 -9.74 -0.66 13.40
C LYS A 368 -10.02 -1.22 14.80
N LYS A 369 -9.49 -2.41 15.10
CA LYS A 369 -9.54 -2.95 16.47
C LYS A 369 -8.35 -2.40 17.24
N HIS A 370 -8.59 -1.93 18.46
CA HIS A 370 -7.55 -1.45 19.37
C HIS A 370 -7.27 -2.53 20.41
N GLU A 371 -6.00 -2.82 20.60
CA GLU A 371 -5.56 -3.74 21.65
C GLU A 371 -5.40 -2.95 22.96
N LEU A 372 -5.93 -3.50 24.05
CA LEU A 372 -6.00 -2.83 25.35
C LEU A 372 -4.80 -3.21 26.21
N ALA A 373 -4.12 -2.23 26.81
CA ALA A 373 -3.11 -2.49 27.84
C ALA A 373 -3.79 -2.79 29.17
N THR A 374 -4.89 -2.08 29.45
CA THR A 374 -5.71 -2.25 30.65
C THR A 374 -7.17 -2.42 30.26
N HIS A 375 -7.83 -3.41 30.85
CA HIS A 375 -9.25 -3.69 30.60
C HIS A 375 -10.19 -2.88 31.50
N GLN A 376 -9.70 -2.19 32.53
CA GLN A 376 -10.50 -1.29 33.36
C GLN A 376 -10.50 0.13 32.79
N ALA A 377 -11.66 0.78 32.83
CA ALA A 377 -11.81 2.18 32.46
C ALA A 377 -11.66 3.07 33.71
N ASN A 378 -10.73 4.02 33.69
CA ASN A 378 -10.60 5.00 34.77
C ASN A 378 -11.27 6.30 34.33
N ASN A 379 -12.53 6.54 34.71
CA ASN A 379 -13.31 7.72 34.31
C ASN A 379 -13.33 7.96 32.78
N GLY A 380 -13.42 6.89 31.99
CA GLY A 380 -13.39 6.92 30.54
C GLY A 380 -11.99 7.07 29.92
N GLU A 381 -10.92 7.15 30.71
CA GLU A 381 -9.55 7.04 30.21
C GLU A 381 -9.17 5.58 29.99
N VAL A 382 -8.60 5.29 28.82
CA VAL A 382 -8.18 3.94 28.43
C VAL A 382 -6.76 3.97 27.90
N LYS A 383 -5.95 2.99 28.33
CA LYS A 383 -4.60 2.77 27.84
C LYS A 383 -4.57 1.63 26.83
N LEU A 384 -4.06 1.91 25.64
CA LEU A 384 -3.92 0.97 24.53
C LEU A 384 -2.56 0.26 24.59
N ALA A 385 -2.52 -1.00 24.16
CA ALA A 385 -1.31 -1.84 24.20
C ALA A 385 -0.29 -1.48 23.11
N SER A 386 -0.76 -0.91 22.00
CA SER A 386 0.11 -0.52 20.88
C SER A 386 -0.28 0.83 20.30
N TYR A 387 0.75 1.63 20.05
CA TYR A 387 0.65 2.90 19.37
C TYR A 387 0.25 2.76 17.88
N THR A 388 0.57 1.62 17.23
CA THR A 388 0.07 1.32 15.86
C THR A 388 -1.45 1.26 15.82
N THR A 389 -2.05 0.76 16.89
CA THR A 389 -3.48 0.69 17.09
C THR A 389 -3.96 1.78 18.02
N ARG A 390 -3.32 2.96 18.07
CA ARG A 390 -3.87 4.06 18.85
C ARG A 390 -5.19 4.58 18.28
N ALA A 391 -6.06 5.10 19.14
CA ALA A 391 -7.21 5.91 18.74
C ALA A 391 -6.73 7.33 18.43
N ARG A 392 -7.33 8.02 17.45
CA ARG A 392 -7.05 9.44 17.19
C ARG A 392 -8.16 10.31 17.75
N ARG A 393 -7.88 11.56 18.09
CA ARG A 393 -8.90 12.51 18.58
C ARG A 393 -10.05 12.67 17.58
N GLY A 394 -11.28 12.58 18.09
CA GLY A 394 -12.52 12.75 17.34
C GLY A 394 -12.92 11.55 16.47
N GLU A 395 -12.32 10.37 16.68
CA GLU A 395 -12.73 9.13 16.02
C GLU A 395 -14.02 8.59 16.63
N ASP A 396 -14.97 8.18 15.78
CA ASP A 396 -16.14 7.44 16.23
C ASP A 396 -15.69 6.06 16.71
N THR A 397 -15.97 5.74 17.97
CA THR A 397 -15.54 4.52 18.64
C THR A 397 -16.74 3.69 19.07
N VAL A 398 -16.58 2.38 18.97
CA VAL A 398 -17.53 1.37 19.43
C VAL A 398 -16.81 0.48 20.41
N ILE A 399 -17.35 0.37 21.62
CA ILE A 399 -16.77 -0.41 22.69
C ILE A 399 -17.72 -1.51 23.12
N GLN A 400 -17.15 -2.63 23.55
CA GLN A 400 -17.90 -3.70 24.19
C GLN A 400 -17.51 -3.70 25.66
N VAL A 401 -18.49 -3.50 26.53
CA VAL A 401 -18.30 -3.29 27.97
C VAL A 401 -19.04 -4.39 28.73
N GLN A 402 -18.41 -4.93 29.76
CA GLN A 402 -18.99 -5.88 30.70
C GLN A 402 -19.13 -5.23 32.07
N THR A 403 -20.32 -5.33 32.67
CA THR A 403 -20.57 -4.86 34.05
C THR A 403 -20.07 -5.89 35.06
N ARG A 404 -19.96 -5.48 36.34
CA ARG A 404 -19.58 -6.36 37.44
C ARG A 404 -20.48 -7.60 37.59
N ASP A 405 -21.74 -7.46 37.18
CA ASP A 405 -22.75 -8.53 37.21
C ASP A 405 -22.68 -9.46 35.98
N GLY A 406 -21.69 -9.28 35.11
CA GLY A 406 -21.43 -10.13 33.93
C GLY A 406 -22.19 -9.72 32.66
N TYR A 407 -23.12 -8.77 32.73
CA TYR A 407 -23.87 -8.27 31.57
C TYR A 407 -22.95 -7.54 30.59
N THR A 408 -23.06 -7.89 29.31
CA THR A 408 -22.25 -7.28 28.25
C THR A 408 -23.13 -6.42 27.35
N TYR A 409 -22.70 -5.19 27.10
CA TYR A 409 -23.39 -4.27 26.18
C TYR A 409 -22.40 -3.59 25.23
N VAL A 410 -22.93 -3.07 24.12
CA VAL A 410 -22.15 -2.29 23.15
C VAL A 410 -22.50 -0.83 23.35
N ASP A 411 -21.48 -0.01 23.56
CA ASP A 411 -21.62 1.44 23.63
C ASP A 411 -20.92 2.10 22.45
N ARG A 412 -21.39 3.30 22.10
CA ARG A 412 -20.84 4.12 21.03
C ARG A 412 -20.51 5.50 21.57
N GLY A 413 -19.43 6.06 21.07
CA GLY A 413 -19.01 7.40 21.44
C GLY A 413 -17.91 7.92 20.53
N ARG A 414 -17.11 8.84 21.06
CA ARG A 414 -15.94 9.39 20.39
C ARG A 414 -14.72 9.35 21.27
N SER A 415 -13.55 9.32 20.65
CA SER A 415 -12.31 9.65 21.34
C SER A 415 -12.20 11.17 21.53
N GLY A 416 -12.07 11.61 22.78
CA GLY A 416 -11.78 12.97 23.18
C GLY A 416 -10.29 13.28 23.07
N ALA A 417 -9.68 13.74 24.17
CA ALA A 417 -8.23 13.96 24.23
C ALA A 417 -7.47 12.62 24.07
N VAL A 418 -6.40 12.65 23.27
CA VAL A 418 -5.50 11.52 23.05
C VAL A 418 -4.07 11.98 23.31
N ASP A 419 -3.32 11.22 24.09
CA ASP A 419 -1.91 11.44 24.41
C ASP A 419 -1.16 10.10 24.30
N GLY A 420 -0.33 9.94 23.28
CA GLY A 420 0.36 8.68 22.99
C GLY A 420 -0.58 7.47 22.81
N CYS A 421 -0.46 6.51 23.73
CA CYS A 421 -1.31 5.31 23.80
C CYS A 421 -2.51 5.48 24.73
N SER A 422 -2.65 6.62 25.40
CA SER A 422 -3.80 6.93 26.25
C SER A 422 -4.83 7.71 25.45
N ALA A 423 -6.10 7.32 25.61
CA ALA A 423 -7.21 8.02 24.99
C ALA A 423 -8.35 8.18 25.99
N ARG A 424 -8.91 9.38 26.05
CA ARG A 424 -10.16 9.63 26.76
C ARG A 424 -11.33 9.32 25.83
N LEU A 425 -12.25 8.49 26.30
CA LEU A 425 -13.43 8.07 25.59
C LEU A 425 -14.64 8.88 26.08
N GLU A 426 -15.23 9.66 25.18
CA GLU A 426 -16.48 10.39 25.36
C GLU A 426 -17.62 9.47 24.90
N MET A 427 -18.14 8.67 25.83
CA MET A 427 -19.15 7.65 25.57
C MET A 427 -20.58 8.14 25.84
N THR A 428 -21.57 7.42 25.30
CA THR A 428 -22.99 7.70 25.58
C THR A 428 -23.34 7.27 27.01
N SER A 429 -22.72 6.20 27.54
CA SER A 429 -22.85 5.78 28.94
C SER A 429 -21.62 6.15 29.77
N GLN A 430 -21.80 6.42 31.07
CA GLN A 430 -20.69 6.65 31.99
C GLN A 430 -19.84 5.37 32.14
N LEU A 431 -18.53 5.51 31.96
CA LEU A 431 -17.54 4.46 32.21
C LEU A 431 -16.86 4.73 33.55
N ASP A 432 -17.14 3.87 34.54
CA ASP A 432 -16.53 3.89 35.86
C ASP A 432 -15.63 2.66 36.07
N GLU A 433 -14.91 2.61 37.20
CA GLU A 433 -13.96 1.54 37.53
C GLU A 433 -14.62 0.15 37.71
N SER A 434 -15.96 0.09 37.84
CA SER A 434 -16.70 -1.17 38.01
C SER A 434 -16.95 -1.90 36.70
N LYS A 435 -16.62 -1.27 35.56
CA LYS A 435 -16.88 -1.78 34.22
C LYS A 435 -15.59 -2.23 33.54
N THR A 436 -15.64 -3.39 32.88
CA THR A 436 -14.53 -3.97 32.14
C THR A 436 -14.74 -3.80 30.65
N ILE A 437 -13.78 -3.20 29.94
CA ILE A 437 -13.78 -3.06 28.49
C ILE A 437 -13.21 -4.34 27.87
N LEU A 438 -14.04 -5.05 27.12
CA LEU A 438 -13.67 -6.27 26.40
C LEU A 438 -13.01 -5.96 25.06
N SER A 439 -13.51 -4.95 24.34
CA SER A 439 -12.89 -4.53 23.08
C SER A 439 -13.23 -3.07 22.74
N ILE A 440 -12.30 -2.44 22.02
CA ILE A 440 -12.49 -1.10 21.42
C ILE A 440 -12.28 -1.21 19.92
N LYS A 441 -13.17 -0.58 19.15
CA LYS A 441 -13.09 -0.48 17.71
C LYS A 441 -13.34 0.96 17.26
N SER A 442 -12.41 1.58 16.53
CA SER A 442 -12.73 2.79 15.77
C SER A 442 -13.48 2.39 14.50
N VAL A 443 -14.61 3.05 14.24
CA VAL A 443 -15.48 2.79 13.10
C VAL A 443 -15.41 4.00 12.17
N ARG A 444 -14.35 4.05 11.37
CA ARG A 444 -14.13 4.92 10.20
C ARG A 444 -12.74 4.62 9.64
N ARG A 445 -12.52 5.00 8.37
CA ARG A 445 -11.17 5.11 7.84
C ARG A 445 -10.43 6.26 8.54
N ASP A 446 -9.15 6.05 8.81
CA ASP A 446 -8.25 7.11 9.27
C ASP A 446 -8.35 8.32 8.34
N LYS A 447 -8.53 9.52 8.91
CA LYS A 447 -8.48 10.77 8.15
C LYS A 447 -7.11 10.92 7.45
N PRO A 448 -7.06 11.59 6.29
CA PRO A 448 -5.80 11.90 5.63
C PRO A 448 -4.85 12.63 6.57
N THR A 449 -3.54 12.35 6.46
CA THR A 449 -2.52 13.18 7.13
C THR A 449 -2.54 14.59 6.54
N GLN A 450 -1.96 15.57 7.24
CA GLN A 450 -1.84 16.92 6.68
C GLN A 450 -1.10 16.92 5.34
N ALA A 451 -0.07 16.09 5.19
CA ALA A 451 0.67 15.94 3.94
C ALA A 451 -0.20 15.34 2.82
N GLU A 452 -0.97 14.29 3.10
CA GLU A 452 -1.93 13.71 2.14
C GLU A 452 -2.99 14.74 1.73
N ALA A 453 -3.56 15.49 2.69
CA ALA A 453 -4.55 16.54 2.41
C ALA A 453 -3.97 17.68 1.55
N ARG A 454 -2.72 18.08 1.79
CA ARG A 454 -2.01 19.09 1.00
C ARG A 454 -1.71 18.59 -0.41
N ALA A 455 -1.33 17.33 -0.57
CA ALA A 455 -1.10 16.74 -1.89
C ALA A 455 -2.40 16.77 -2.71
N ALA A 456 -3.53 16.38 -2.11
CA ALA A 456 -4.85 16.50 -2.73
C ALA A 456 -5.19 17.95 -3.09
N ALA A 457 -4.93 18.91 -2.20
CA ALA A 457 -5.13 20.33 -2.48
C ALA A 457 -4.24 20.85 -3.62
N THR A 458 -3.00 20.37 -3.72
CA THR A 458 -2.08 20.70 -4.81
C THR A 458 -2.60 20.18 -6.14
N VAL A 459 -3.08 18.93 -6.19
CA VAL A 459 -3.70 18.34 -7.39
C VAL A 459 -4.94 19.13 -7.80
N LEU A 460 -5.84 19.42 -6.86
CA LEU A 460 -7.03 20.22 -7.12
C LEU A 460 -6.68 21.59 -7.70
N SER A 461 -5.75 22.31 -7.06
CA SER A 461 -5.25 23.60 -7.54
C SER A 461 -4.65 23.50 -8.95
N ALA A 462 -4.00 22.38 -9.29
CA ALA A 462 -3.45 22.14 -10.61
C ALA A 462 -4.54 22.03 -11.67
N LEU A 463 -5.54 21.19 -11.40
CA LEU A 463 -6.65 20.94 -12.32
C LEU A 463 -7.54 22.17 -12.48
N GLN A 464 -7.61 23.02 -11.46
CA GLN A 464 -8.35 24.29 -11.47
C GLN A 464 -7.65 25.41 -12.24
N GLY A 465 -6.57 25.13 -12.96
CA GLY A 465 -5.75 26.15 -13.63
C GLY A 465 -5.14 27.14 -12.63
N GLY A 466 -5.00 26.75 -11.36
CA GLY A 466 -4.39 27.51 -10.29
C GLY A 466 -2.90 27.68 -10.53
N SER A 467 -2.60 28.66 -11.40
CA SER A 467 -1.29 29.10 -11.87
C SER A 467 -0.55 28.03 -12.67
N GLY A 468 -0.04 28.40 -13.85
CA GLY A 468 0.82 27.56 -14.71
C GLY A 468 2.16 27.13 -14.10
N HIS A 469 2.25 27.00 -12.77
CA HIS A 469 3.46 26.67 -12.01
C HIS A 469 3.79 25.19 -11.94
N LEU A 470 2.87 24.25 -12.22
CA LEU A 470 3.22 22.82 -12.27
C LEU A 470 3.73 22.42 -13.66
N ASN A 471 3.10 22.91 -14.73
CA ASN A 471 3.51 22.69 -16.13
C ASN A 471 4.73 23.51 -16.57
N ALA A 472 5.13 24.49 -15.75
CA ALA A 472 6.38 25.24 -15.92
C ALA A 472 7.34 24.97 -14.74
N ASN A 473 7.09 23.93 -13.94
CA ASN A 473 8.03 23.56 -12.88
C ASN A 473 9.13 22.70 -13.51
N PRO A 474 10.38 23.19 -13.57
CA PRO A 474 11.45 22.43 -14.20
C PRO A 474 11.72 21.10 -13.48
N TRP A 475 11.40 20.96 -12.18
CA TRP A 475 11.53 19.67 -11.48
C TRP A 475 10.49 18.66 -11.94
N ILE A 476 9.25 19.10 -12.13
CA ILE A 476 8.15 18.22 -12.59
C ILE A 476 8.41 17.83 -14.04
N ASP A 477 8.78 18.79 -14.89
CA ASP A 477 9.08 18.52 -16.28
C ASP A 477 10.24 17.53 -16.40
N ASN A 478 11.37 17.77 -15.74
CA ASN A 478 12.53 16.88 -15.85
C ASN A 478 12.35 15.50 -15.23
N ILE A 479 11.58 15.36 -14.16
CA ILE A 479 11.42 14.06 -13.48
C ILE A 479 10.23 13.28 -14.06
N LEU A 480 9.17 13.96 -14.47
CA LEU A 480 7.86 13.35 -14.77
C LEU A 480 7.49 13.41 -16.25
N TYR A 481 8.00 14.40 -17.00
CA TYR A 481 7.72 14.59 -18.41
C TYR A 481 9.04 14.65 -19.21
N PRO A 482 9.70 13.50 -19.47
CA PRO A 482 10.94 13.49 -20.24
C PRO A 482 10.65 14.02 -21.65
N ASN A 483 10.90 15.30 -21.87
CA ASN A 483 10.40 16.02 -23.04
C ASN A 483 11.05 15.55 -24.35
N LYS A 484 12.06 14.66 -24.34
CA LYS A 484 12.79 14.20 -25.54
C LYS A 484 13.41 12.80 -25.37
N ALA A 485 13.57 12.10 -26.49
CA ALA A 485 14.17 10.76 -26.61
C ALA A 485 15.61 10.64 -26.08
N ASP A 486 16.30 11.78 -25.90
CA ASP A 486 17.74 11.82 -25.60
C ASP A 486 18.08 11.75 -24.09
N GLY A 487 17.08 11.78 -23.19
CA GLY A 487 17.27 11.62 -21.74
C GLY A 487 17.97 12.78 -21.01
N ASN A 488 18.26 13.90 -21.69
CA ASN A 488 18.90 15.07 -21.09
C ASN A 488 17.93 15.94 -20.27
N LEU A 489 18.40 16.43 -19.12
CA LEU A 489 17.65 17.29 -18.21
C LEU A 489 17.79 18.77 -18.64
N ASN A 490 16.67 19.47 -18.82
CA ASN A 490 16.62 20.87 -19.25
C ASN A 490 16.25 21.78 -18.09
N TRP A 491 17.18 22.63 -17.69
CA TRP A 491 16.98 23.54 -16.56
C TRP A 491 16.98 25.00 -17.03
N PRO A 492 16.29 25.91 -16.30
CA PRO A 492 16.31 27.33 -16.61
C PRO A 492 17.74 27.89 -16.69
N GLY A 493 18.00 28.75 -17.68
CA GLY A 493 19.34 29.28 -17.96
C GLY A 493 19.90 30.18 -16.85
N ASP A 494 19.04 30.82 -16.06
CA ASP A 494 19.43 31.61 -14.88
C ASP A 494 19.97 30.72 -13.74
N TRP A 495 19.72 29.41 -13.79
CA TRP A 495 20.19 28.48 -12.76
C TRP A 495 21.66 28.07 -12.94
N SER A 496 22.28 28.29 -14.11
CA SER A 496 23.71 27.98 -14.33
C SER A 496 24.65 28.92 -13.58
N THR A 497 24.14 30.01 -13.02
CA THR A 497 24.89 31.07 -12.32
C THR A 497 25.17 30.76 -10.83
N ILE A 498 25.39 29.50 -10.47
CA ILE A 498 25.80 29.16 -9.09
C ILE A 498 27.29 29.49 -8.95
N CYS A 499 27.62 30.30 -7.95
CA CYS A 499 28.96 30.82 -7.67
C CYS A 499 30.05 29.74 -7.76
N PRO A 500 31.22 30.05 -8.35
CA PRO A 500 32.38 29.19 -8.30
C PRO A 500 32.71 28.85 -6.85
N VAL A 501 32.94 27.56 -6.57
CA VAL A 501 33.42 27.09 -5.28
C VAL A 501 34.75 27.80 -4.99
N PRO A 502 34.90 28.57 -3.89
CA PRO A 502 36.20 29.12 -3.53
C PRO A 502 37.18 27.98 -3.28
N PRO A 503 38.46 28.09 -3.69
CA PRO A 503 39.47 27.09 -3.35
C PRO A 503 39.57 26.98 -1.83
N SER A 504 39.46 25.75 -1.34
CA SER A 504 39.32 25.36 0.07
C SER A 504 40.42 25.96 0.96
N SER A 505 40.03 26.56 2.09
CA SER A 505 40.93 26.79 3.23
C SER A 505 40.39 26.08 4.49
N ARG A 506 40.67 24.78 4.63
CA ARG A 506 40.82 24.01 5.89
C ARG A 506 40.96 22.51 5.58
N SER A 507 41.91 21.85 6.25
CA SER A 507 42.46 20.53 5.93
C SER A 507 41.67 19.32 6.47
N THR A 508 40.56 19.52 7.19
CA THR A 508 39.79 18.42 7.83
C THR A 508 38.87 17.65 6.88
N SER A 509 38.55 18.21 5.71
CA SER A 509 37.60 17.63 4.75
C SER A 509 38.20 16.53 3.87
N LYS A 510 39.52 16.57 3.65
CA LYS A 510 40.25 15.55 2.88
C LYS A 510 40.16 14.19 3.58
N ASP A 511 40.36 14.18 4.90
CA ASP A 511 40.43 12.96 5.70
C ASP A 511 39.14 12.12 5.66
N ASN A 512 37.95 12.73 5.57
CA ASN A 512 36.68 11.99 5.54
C ASN A 512 36.27 11.52 4.15
N LEU A 513 36.64 12.26 3.10
CA LEU A 513 36.43 11.80 1.72
C LEU A 513 37.41 10.67 1.37
N ASP A 514 38.64 10.73 1.87
CA ASP A 514 39.68 9.72 1.64
C ASP A 514 39.38 8.38 2.33
N ARG A 515 38.52 8.37 3.36
CA ARG A 515 38.03 7.14 4.03
C ARG A 515 36.96 6.39 3.25
N LEU A 516 36.33 7.02 2.26
CA LEU A 516 35.31 6.39 1.43
C LEU A 516 35.96 5.58 0.32
N ASN A 517 35.29 4.50 -0.12
CA ASN A 517 35.75 3.76 -1.30
C ASN A 517 35.47 4.55 -2.60
N ALA A 518 36.05 4.10 -3.71
CA ALA A 518 35.94 4.78 -5.01
C ALA A 518 34.48 5.04 -5.44
N SER A 519 33.58 4.07 -5.30
CA SER A 519 32.16 4.22 -5.68
C SER A 519 31.43 5.25 -4.82
N GLN A 520 31.75 5.31 -3.53
CA GLN A 520 31.20 6.28 -2.59
C GLN A 520 31.76 7.68 -2.86
N GLN A 521 33.06 7.80 -3.16
CA GLN A 521 33.68 9.08 -3.54
C GLN A 521 33.06 9.64 -4.82
N GLU A 522 32.86 8.80 -5.83
CA GLU A 522 32.21 9.19 -7.09
C GLU A 522 30.80 9.72 -6.85
N ALA A 523 30.00 9.02 -6.02
CA ALA A 523 28.67 9.47 -5.63
C ALA A 523 28.70 10.83 -4.90
N VAL A 524 29.62 11.01 -3.94
CA VAL A 524 29.76 12.30 -3.23
C VAL A 524 30.17 13.42 -4.20
N GLN A 525 31.09 13.18 -5.13
CA GLN A 525 31.49 14.19 -6.12
C GLN A 525 30.31 14.57 -7.02
N ALA A 526 29.54 13.59 -7.51
CA ALA A 526 28.33 13.85 -8.28
C ALA A 526 27.31 14.67 -7.49
N MET A 527 27.14 14.39 -6.18
CA MET A 527 26.30 15.18 -5.28
C MET A 527 26.82 16.61 -5.07
N LEU A 528 28.13 16.86 -5.15
CA LEU A 528 28.71 18.20 -4.96
C LEU A 528 28.69 19.06 -6.22
N GLN A 529 28.65 18.46 -7.42
CA GLN A 529 28.69 19.19 -8.69
C GLN A 529 27.45 20.06 -8.92
N ALA A 530 27.65 21.30 -9.37
CA ALA A 530 26.57 22.26 -9.61
C ALA A 530 25.99 22.20 -11.04
N GLY A 531 26.57 21.36 -11.92
CA GLY A 531 26.18 21.21 -13.32
C GLY A 531 24.71 20.80 -13.48
N ASN A 532 24.11 21.18 -14.60
CA ASN A 532 22.72 20.90 -14.93
C ASN A 532 22.43 19.39 -14.97
N GLU A 533 23.40 18.59 -15.44
CA GLU A 533 23.31 17.14 -15.45
C GLU A 533 23.34 16.49 -14.05
N HIS A 534 23.81 17.23 -13.04
CA HIS A 534 23.92 16.77 -11.65
C HIS A 534 22.89 17.39 -10.70
N ARG A 535 21.84 18.05 -11.22
CA ARG A 535 20.76 18.59 -10.37
C ARG A 535 19.87 17.51 -9.78
N VAL A 536 19.72 16.39 -10.48
CA VAL A 536 19.05 15.18 -10.01
C VAL A 536 20.10 14.09 -9.97
N VAL A 537 20.47 13.62 -8.78
CA VAL A 537 21.44 12.54 -8.59
C VAL A 537 20.75 11.34 -7.99
N LEU A 538 20.87 10.18 -8.64
CA LEU A 538 20.42 8.90 -8.09
C LEU A 538 21.64 8.14 -7.56
N VAL A 539 21.66 7.86 -6.27
CA VAL A 539 22.66 6.99 -5.63
C VAL A 539 21.97 5.71 -5.20
N GLN A 540 22.22 4.63 -5.92
CA GLN A 540 21.69 3.33 -5.59
C GLN A 540 22.72 2.53 -4.79
N GLY A 541 22.35 2.13 -3.57
CA GLY A 541 23.10 1.09 -2.89
C GLY A 541 22.86 -0.24 -3.60
N LEU A 542 23.87 -0.78 -4.29
CA LEU A 542 23.79 -2.14 -4.84
C LEU A 542 23.99 -3.14 -3.73
N GLY A 543 23.06 -3.16 -2.78
CA GLY A 543 23.17 -4.05 -1.66
C GLY A 543 22.25 -3.65 -0.53
N PRO A 544 22.00 -4.62 0.36
CA PRO A 544 21.46 -4.37 1.69
C PRO A 544 22.09 -3.16 2.38
N PRO A 545 21.46 -2.61 3.43
CA PRO A 545 22.13 -1.58 4.21
C PRO A 545 23.48 -2.15 4.71
N GLY A 546 24.51 -1.30 4.75
CA GLY A 546 25.90 -1.76 4.84
C GLY A 546 26.80 -1.35 3.65
N THR A 547 26.25 -0.80 2.56
CA THR A 547 27.05 -0.17 1.48
C THR A 547 27.51 1.25 1.80
N GLY A 548 27.25 1.74 3.02
CA GLY A 548 27.66 3.08 3.45
C GLY A 548 26.80 4.23 2.92
N LYS A 549 25.54 3.99 2.52
CA LYS A 549 24.58 5.05 2.09
C LYS A 549 24.60 6.27 3.02
N THR A 550 24.42 6.05 4.33
CA THR A 550 24.41 7.15 5.31
C THR A 550 25.80 7.77 5.51
N SER A 551 26.89 7.02 5.28
CA SER A 551 28.25 7.56 5.28
C SER A 551 28.48 8.51 4.10
N VAL A 552 27.94 8.19 2.92
CA VAL A 552 27.92 9.09 1.75
C VAL A 552 27.17 10.39 2.06
N ILE A 553 26.01 10.30 2.74
CA ILE A 553 25.26 11.50 3.19
C ILE A 553 26.13 12.35 4.12
N ALA A 554 26.73 11.75 5.14
CA ALA A 554 27.52 12.46 6.13
C ALA A 554 28.76 13.14 5.53
N ALA A 555 29.49 12.43 4.66
CA ALA A 555 30.64 12.97 3.94
C ALA A 555 30.24 14.10 2.98
N TYR A 556 29.11 13.96 2.29
CA TYR A 556 28.57 15.02 1.44
C TYR A 556 28.24 16.28 2.27
N VAL A 557 27.53 16.14 3.39
CA VAL A 557 27.12 17.28 4.22
C VAL A 557 28.33 18.09 4.67
N GLN A 558 29.35 17.41 5.21
CA GLN A 558 30.57 18.08 5.67
C GLN A 558 31.30 18.76 4.52
N THR A 559 31.56 18.03 3.43
CA THR A 559 32.28 18.57 2.26
C THR A 559 31.53 19.73 1.60
N ALA A 560 30.20 19.67 1.55
CA ALA A 560 29.36 20.73 1.00
C ALA A 560 29.47 22.01 1.84
N LEU A 561 29.35 21.90 3.17
CA LEU A 561 29.50 23.02 4.09
C LEU A 561 30.91 23.62 4.05
N ASP A 562 31.95 22.78 3.98
CA ASP A 562 33.34 23.23 3.85
C ASP A 562 33.61 23.95 2.53
N ARG A 563 32.87 23.61 1.48
CA ARG A 563 32.84 24.32 0.18
C ARG A 563 31.94 25.56 0.17
N GLY A 564 31.41 25.96 1.34
CA GLY A 564 30.53 27.13 1.49
C GLY A 564 29.11 26.94 0.97
N GLN A 565 28.69 25.70 0.68
CA GLN A 565 27.30 25.42 0.32
C GLN A 565 26.41 25.47 1.55
N SER A 566 25.15 25.86 1.37
CA SER A 566 24.17 25.99 2.46
C SER A 566 22.80 25.42 2.06
N GLY A 567 21.77 25.63 2.88
CA GLY A 567 20.40 25.24 2.54
C GLY A 567 20.19 23.73 2.38
N ILE A 568 20.85 22.94 3.24
CA ILE A 568 20.88 21.47 3.16
C ILE A 568 19.75 20.88 4.01
N TRP A 569 18.93 20.05 3.38
CA TRP A 569 17.84 19.32 4.01
C TRP A 569 18.02 17.82 3.80
N LEU A 570 18.00 17.05 4.89
CA LEU A 570 18.06 15.60 4.87
C LEU A 570 16.67 15.05 5.20
N VAL A 571 16.10 14.33 4.25
CA VAL A 571 14.71 13.90 4.26
C VAL A 571 14.64 12.39 4.12
N ALA A 572 13.69 11.74 4.79
CA ALA A 572 13.39 10.33 4.55
C ALA A 572 11.89 10.03 4.73
N GLN A 573 11.46 8.81 4.37
CA GLN A 573 10.06 8.40 4.54
C GLN A 573 9.67 8.18 6.01
N SER A 574 10.57 7.63 6.81
CA SER A 574 10.29 7.22 8.19
C SER A 574 11.15 7.97 9.20
N ASN A 575 10.61 8.18 10.40
CA ASN A 575 11.36 8.81 11.50
C ASN A 575 12.65 8.03 11.84
N VAL A 576 12.61 6.70 11.79
CA VAL A 576 13.77 5.83 12.06
C VAL A 576 14.90 6.11 11.07
N ALA A 577 14.60 6.24 9.77
CA ALA A 577 15.60 6.56 8.77
C ALA A 577 16.24 7.93 9.01
N VAL A 578 15.43 8.95 9.34
CA VAL A 578 15.93 10.29 9.66
C VAL A 578 16.83 10.27 10.90
N ILE A 579 16.46 9.53 11.95
CA ILE A 579 17.26 9.39 13.16
C ILE A 579 18.59 8.68 12.87
N ASN A 580 18.59 7.66 12.02
CA ASN A 580 19.83 6.97 11.62
C ASN A 580 20.82 7.93 10.94
N ILE A 581 20.32 8.86 10.12
CA ILE A 581 21.13 9.95 9.56
C ILE A 581 21.68 10.84 10.67
N ALA A 582 20.84 11.25 11.63
CA ALA A 582 21.24 12.09 12.77
C ALA A 582 22.38 11.45 13.59
N PHE A 583 22.27 10.17 13.92
CA PHE A 583 23.31 9.44 14.63
C PHE A 583 24.62 9.33 13.84
N LYS A 584 24.55 9.19 12.52
CA LYS A 584 25.76 9.17 11.69
C LYS A 584 26.44 10.53 11.61
N LEU A 585 25.69 11.63 11.57
CA LEU A 585 26.24 12.97 11.68
C LEU A 585 26.93 13.18 13.04
N GLN A 586 26.29 12.77 14.13
CA GLN A 586 26.86 12.88 15.47
C GLN A 586 28.12 12.01 15.63
N ALA A 587 28.14 10.81 15.05
CA ALA A 587 29.30 9.91 15.11
C ALA A 587 30.55 10.47 14.40
N ILE A 588 30.38 11.35 13.41
CA ILE A 588 31.50 12.07 12.76
C ILE A 588 31.81 13.42 13.42
N GLY A 589 31.19 13.73 14.57
CA GLY A 589 31.39 14.98 15.30
C GLY A 589 30.68 16.19 14.69
N PHE A 590 29.72 15.99 13.78
CA PHE A 590 28.92 17.09 13.21
C PHE A 590 27.66 17.33 14.04
N GLU A 591 27.57 18.50 14.68
CA GLU A 591 26.47 18.86 15.58
C GLU A 591 25.60 20.04 15.09
N ASP A 592 25.96 20.72 14.00
CA ASP A 592 25.25 21.90 13.49
C ASP A 592 23.97 21.53 12.72
N TRP A 593 23.14 20.65 13.29
CA TRP A 593 21.90 20.16 12.71
C TRP A 593 20.72 20.19 13.67
N CYS A 594 19.50 20.21 13.12
CA CYS A 594 18.25 20.13 13.88
C CYS A 594 17.33 19.07 13.29
N LEU A 595 16.63 18.33 14.15
CA LEU A 595 15.65 17.33 13.74
C LEU A 595 14.24 17.87 13.99
N LEU A 596 13.41 17.94 12.95
CA LEU A 596 12.01 18.34 13.05
C LEU A 596 11.11 17.10 13.05
N GLY A 597 10.15 17.05 13.96
CA GLY A 597 9.17 15.97 14.04
C GLY A 597 7.80 16.44 14.50
N SER A 598 6.79 15.65 14.16
CA SER A 598 5.43 15.89 14.61
C SER A 598 5.32 15.46 16.07
N ASP A 599 4.59 16.25 16.86
CA ASP A 599 4.36 15.98 18.27
C ASP A 599 3.82 14.56 18.49
N GLU A 600 2.91 14.13 17.60
CA GLU A 600 2.27 12.83 17.67
C GLU A 600 3.28 11.69 17.72
N PHE A 601 4.40 11.76 17.00
CA PHE A 601 5.34 10.64 16.83
C PHE A 601 6.45 10.57 17.88
N SER A 602 6.40 11.42 18.91
CA SER A 602 7.50 11.64 19.85
C SER A 602 7.24 11.18 21.30
N HIS A 603 6.34 10.21 21.48
CA HIS A 603 5.98 9.67 22.79
C HIS A 603 6.96 8.61 23.30
N GLU A 604 7.10 8.52 24.62
CA GLU A 604 8.07 7.64 25.31
C GLU A 604 7.90 6.16 24.97
N ASP A 605 6.70 5.73 24.60
CA ASP A 605 6.35 4.34 24.29
C ASP A 605 6.73 3.90 22.85
N TRP A 606 6.90 4.82 21.90
CA TRP A 606 7.21 4.49 20.50
C TRP A 606 8.54 5.12 20.08
N HIS A 607 9.61 4.31 20.02
CA HIS A 607 10.98 4.76 19.73
C HIS A 607 11.47 5.91 20.63
N GLY A 608 10.84 6.17 21.79
CA GLY A 608 11.22 7.23 22.71
C GLY A 608 12.69 7.13 23.14
N HIS A 609 13.23 5.91 23.25
CA HIS A 609 14.65 5.66 23.50
C HIS A 609 15.57 6.24 22.41
N LEU A 610 15.17 6.19 21.13
CA LEU A 610 15.96 6.73 20.01
C LEU A 610 16.11 8.25 20.14
N TYR A 611 15.08 8.92 20.64
CA TYR A 611 15.09 10.37 20.82
C TYR A 611 15.84 10.83 22.08
N ARG A 612 16.09 9.97 23.08
CA ARG A 612 16.75 10.37 24.34
C ARG A 612 18.12 11.00 24.10
N GLN A 613 18.91 10.41 23.20
CA GLN A 613 20.27 10.86 22.90
C GLN A 613 20.30 12.19 22.12
N ILE A 614 19.26 12.47 21.33
CA ILE A 614 19.18 13.63 20.43
C ILE A 614 18.12 14.66 20.84
N LYS A 615 17.57 14.53 22.06
CA LYS A 615 16.43 15.32 22.55
C LYS A 615 16.65 16.83 22.44
N HIS A 616 17.89 17.29 22.67
CA HIS A 616 18.26 18.70 22.62
C HIS A 616 18.29 19.29 21.18
N LYS A 617 18.50 18.46 20.16
CA LYS A 617 18.44 18.84 18.73
C LYS A 617 17.07 18.59 18.10
N PHE A 618 16.20 17.87 18.80
CA PHE A 618 14.85 17.58 18.35
C PHE A 618 13.90 18.76 18.64
N ILE A 619 13.10 19.12 17.64
CA ILE A 619 12.14 20.22 17.69
C ILE A 619 10.77 19.66 17.27
N ARG A 620 9.79 19.75 18.17
CA ARG A 620 8.44 19.23 17.94
C ARG A 620 7.56 20.29 17.29
N SER A 621 6.57 19.83 16.53
CA SER A 621 5.64 20.71 15.81
C SER A 621 4.93 21.74 16.70
N HIS A 622 4.61 21.40 17.95
CA HIS A 622 3.98 22.34 18.89
C HIS A 622 4.94 23.44 19.40
N GLU A 623 6.25 23.28 19.21
CA GLU A 623 7.28 24.23 19.62
C GLU A 623 7.69 25.18 18.48
N PHE A 624 7.23 24.94 17.24
CA PHE A 624 7.71 25.65 16.05
C PHE A 624 7.59 27.18 16.13
N ASN A 625 6.54 27.68 16.78
CA ASN A 625 6.31 29.11 16.99
C ASN A 625 7.07 29.71 18.20
N LYS A 626 7.76 28.90 19.01
CA LYS A 626 8.47 29.29 20.23
C LYS A 626 9.99 29.19 20.12
N ILE A 627 10.53 28.87 18.94
CA ILE A 627 11.96 28.64 18.75
C ILE A 627 12.73 29.96 18.80
N SER A 628 13.83 29.99 19.56
CA SER A 628 14.72 31.15 19.62
C SER A 628 15.61 31.26 18.38
N ASP A 629 15.85 32.49 17.94
CA ASP A 629 16.79 32.79 16.84
C ASP A 629 18.19 32.21 17.09
N ALA A 630 18.65 32.19 18.35
CA ALA A 630 19.95 31.65 18.72
C ALA A 630 20.03 30.13 18.43
N ARG A 631 18.97 29.37 18.75
CA ARG A 631 18.89 27.93 18.46
C ARG A 631 18.95 27.68 16.95
N MET A 632 18.26 28.50 16.16
CA MET A 632 18.25 28.36 14.70
C MET A 632 19.53 28.83 14.01
N ARG A 633 20.20 29.87 14.52
CA ARG A 633 21.49 30.33 13.97
C ARG A 633 22.61 29.29 14.12
N GLY A 634 22.54 28.42 15.11
CA GLY A 634 23.46 27.28 15.26
C GLY A 634 23.15 26.08 14.34
N CYS A 635 22.10 26.18 13.52
CA CYS A 635 21.61 25.08 12.70
C CYS A 635 21.94 25.32 11.22
N LYS A 636 22.81 24.49 10.64
CA LYS A 636 23.18 24.55 9.21
C LYS A 636 22.45 23.51 8.36
N VAL A 637 21.98 22.43 8.98
CA VAL A 637 21.33 21.30 8.31
C VAL A 637 20.04 20.95 9.02
N ILE A 638 18.95 20.74 8.27
CA ILE A 638 17.67 20.32 8.85
C ILE A 638 17.34 18.88 8.43
N LEU A 639 16.97 18.07 9.40
CA LEU A 639 16.55 16.68 9.25
C LEU A 639 15.04 16.59 9.50
N CYS A 640 14.28 15.93 8.63
CA CYS A 640 12.85 15.71 8.86
C CYS A 640 12.28 14.63 7.93
N THR A 641 11.03 14.21 8.12
CA THR A 641 10.36 13.33 7.15
C THR A 641 9.84 14.10 5.94
N LEU A 642 9.56 13.41 4.82
CA LEU A 642 9.00 14.04 3.62
C LEU A 642 7.63 14.72 3.89
N ASP A 643 6.83 14.11 4.76
CA ASP A 643 5.56 14.69 5.19
C ASP A 643 5.76 15.99 5.99
N MET A 644 6.81 16.05 6.83
CA MET A 644 7.11 17.21 7.67
C MET A 644 7.56 18.42 6.85
N ILE A 645 8.51 18.26 5.92
CA ILE A 645 8.97 19.37 5.05
C ILE A 645 7.84 19.93 4.17
N SER A 646 6.80 19.13 3.92
CA SER A 646 5.63 19.53 3.15
C SER A 646 4.62 20.39 3.94
N THR A 647 4.90 20.70 5.22
CA THR A 647 4.03 21.54 6.08
C THR A 647 4.32 23.04 5.96
N ASP A 648 3.30 23.88 6.14
CA ASP A 648 3.44 25.35 6.02
C ASP A 648 4.19 25.91 7.21
N ASP A 649 4.10 25.26 8.38
CA ASP A 649 4.86 25.66 9.54
C ASP A 649 6.36 25.53 9.29
N VAL A 650 6.80 24.46 8.62
CA VAL A 650 8.20 24.34 8.21
C VAL A 650 8.60 25.49 7.30
N LYS A 651 7.78 25.79 6.28
CA LYS A 651 8.00 26.93 5.37
C LYS A 651 8.04 28.28 6.10
N ARG A 652 7.14 28.47 7.07
CA ARG A 652 6.96 29.73 7.80
C ARG A 652 8.08 30.00 8.81
N TYR A 653 8.50 28.97 9.54
CA TYR A 653 9.39 29.14 10.68
C TYR A 653 10.87 28.83 10.38
N PHE A 654 11.17 27.92 9.45
CA PHE A 654 12.54 27.39 9.29
C PHE A 654 13.24 27.83 8.01
N VAL A 655 12.51 28.00 6.90
CA VAL A 655 13.10 28.30 5.58
C VAL A 655 13.83 29.64 5.54
N LYS A 656 13.45 30.59 6.40
CA LYS A 656 14.16 31.87 6.56
C LYS A 656 15.57 31.72 7.16
N TYR A 657 15.86 30.64 7.88
CA TYR A 657 17.19 30.36 8.44
C TYR A 657 17.98 29.40 7.55
N VAL A 658 17.32 28.34 7.08
CA VAL A 658 17.92 27.33 6.20
C VAL A 658 17.05 27.20 4.94
N PRO A 659 17.36 27.96 3.86
CA PRO A 659 16.56 27.89 2.64
C PRO A 659 16.60 26.48 2.04
N VAL A 660 15.52 26.04 1.40
CA VAL A 660 15.47 24.70 0.80
C VAL A 660 16.14 24.76 -0.57
N GLU A 661 17.45 24.55 -0.62
CA GLU A 661 18.24 24.58 -1.86
C GLU A 661 18.72 23.20 -2.31
N ARG A 662 19.15 22.38 -1.35
CA ARG A 662 19.75 21.05 -1.57
C ARG A 662 19.02 20.03 -0.71
N VAL A 663 18.25 19.15 -1.32
CA VAL A 663 17.49 18.12 -0.60
C VAL A 663 18.08 16.75 -0.88
N ILE A 664 18.44 16.04 0.18
CA ILE A 664 18.92 14.66 0.11
C ILE A 664 17.81 13.79 0.68
N VAL A 665 17.33 12.84 -0.13
CA VAL A 665 16.27 11.93 0.26
C VAL A 665 16.84 10.54 0.46
N ASP A 666 16.93 10.09 1.71
CA ASP A 666 17.31 8.72 2.05
C ASP A 666 16.11 7.78 1.97
N GLU A 667 16.37 6.50 1.74
CA GLU A 667 15.36 5.47 1.53
C GLU A 667 14.33 5.83 0.44
N ALA A 668 14.75 6.59 -0.58
CA ALA A 668 13.88 7.11 -1.62
C ALA A 668 13.21 6.02 -2.49
N SER A 669 13.71 4.78 -2.47
CA SER A 669 13.07 3.62 -3.12
C SER A 669 11.74 3.21 -2.45
N GLN A 670 11.47 3.70 -1.24
CA GLN A 670 10.22 3.46 -0.51
C GLN A 670 9.20 4.58 -0.67
N ILE A 671 9.55 5.63 -1.42
CA ILE A 671 8.73 6.82 -1.56
C ILE A 671 8.11 6.81 -2.95
N ARG A 672 6.79 6.95 -3.02
CA ARG A 672 6.08 7.12 -4.30
C ARG A 672 6.44 8.46 -4.91
N ILE A 673 6.67 8.50 -6.22
CA ILE A 673 7.04 9.72 -6.95
C ILE A 673 6.08 10.87 -6.65
N GLY A 674 4.78 10.57 -6.55
CA GLY A 674 3.74 11.54 -6.27
C GLY A 674 3.86 12.33 -4.97
N LEU A 675 4.56 11.79 -3.97
CA LEU A 675 4.74 12.49 -2.68
C LEU A 675 5.71 13.66 -2.77
N TYR A 676 6.55 13.74 -3.82
CA TYR A 676 7.47 14.85 -4.02
C TYR A 676 6.80 16.09 -4.64
N LEU A 677 5.57 15.98 -5.16
CA LEU A 677 4.89 17.09 -5.85
C LEU A 677 4.76 18.35 -4.99
N ASN A 678 4.40 18.19 -3.71
CA ASN A 678 4.28 19.31 -2.79
C ASN A 678 5.63 20.00 -2.53
N LEU A 679 6.71 19.22 -2.45
CA LEU A 679 8.07 19.73 -2.28
C LEU A 679 8.47 20.53 -3.54
N PHE A 680 8.26 19.99 -4.73
CA PHE A 680 8.56 20.68 -5.99
C PHE A 680 7.77 21.98 -6.14
N LYS A 681 6.48 21.96 -5.79
CA LYS A 681 5.62 23.15 -5.85
C LYS A 681 6.01 24.20 -4.80
N SER A 682 6.23 23.79 -3.56
CA SER A 682 6.45 24.72 -2.43
C SER A 682 7.79 25.42 -2.49
N PHE A 683 8.79 24.77 -3.09
CA PHE A 683 10.18 25.22 -3.13
C PHE A 683 10.73 25.37 -4.54
N SER A 684 9.87 25.50 -5.56
CA SER A 684 10.26 25.65 -6.97
C SER A 684 11.32 26.74 -7.21
N HIS A 685 11.23 27.85 -6.46
CA HIS A 685 12.12 28.99 -6.59
C HIS A 685 13.46 28.86 -5.86
N SER A 686 13.54 28.06 -4.79
CA SER A 686 14.76 27.90 -3.98
C SER A 686 15.50 26.60 -4.26
N LEU A 687 14.78 25.53 -4.59
CA LEU A 687 15.35 24.20 -4.81
C LEU A 687 16.23 24.20 -6.05
N ARG A 688 17.49 23.79 -5.90
CA ARG A 688 18.49 23.76 -6.98
C ARG A 688 19.10 22.40 -7.21
N LYS A 689 19.05 21.51 -6.20
CA LYS A 689 19.59 20.16 -6.29
C LYS A 689 18.83 19.16 -5.43
N MET A 690 18.65 17.94 -5.96
CA MET A 690 18.15 16.79 -5.22
C MET A 690 19.01 15.56 -5.44
N SER A 691 19.31 14.87 -4.35
CA SER A 691 20.03 13.60 -4.35
C SER A 691 19.14 12.53 -3.72
N PHE A 692 18.76 11.51 -4.49
CA PHE A 692 17.92 10.41 -4.05
C PHE A 692 18.80 9.19 -3.76
N ILE A 693 18.72 8.69 -2.54
CA ILE A 693 19.54 7.59 -2.06
C ILE A 693 18.60 6.44 -1.66
N GLY A 694 18.87 5.24 -2.13
CA GLY A 694 17.97 4.10 -1.90
C GLY A 694 18.40 2.82 -2.59
N ASP A 695 17.51 1.82 -2.60
CA ASP A 695 17.73 0.54 -3.26
C ASP A 695 16.40 -0.06 -3.77
N ASN A 696 16.19 -0.04 -5.09
CA ASN A 696 14.99 -0.60 -5.72
C ASN A 696 14.93 -2.14 -5.73
N LYS A 697 15.94 -2.83 -5.20
CA LYS A 697 15.92 -4.28 -4.93
C LYS A 697 15.59 -4.62 -3.48
N GLN A 698 15.36 -3.62 -2.64
CA GLN A 698 14.82 -3.74 -1.28
C GLN A 698 13.35 -3.28 -1.25
N LEU A 699 12.85 -2.86 -0.08
CA LEU A 699 11.45 -2.57 0.14
C LEU A 699 10.90 -1.54 -0.87
N PRO A 700 9.81 -1.88 -1.58
CA PRO A 700 9.14 -0.97 -2.50
C PRO A 700 8.35 0.11 -1.73
N PRO A 701 7.72 1.07 -2.43
CA PRO A 701 6.83 2.01 -1.79
C PRO A 701 5.69 1.34 -1.01
N HIS A 702 5.30 1.97 0.10
CA HIS A 702 4.24 1.45 0.95
C HIS A 702 2.94 1.25 0.16
N GLY A 703 2.33 0.06 0.31
CA GLY A 703 1.12 -0.35 -0.41
C GLY A 703 1.35 -1.02 -1.77
N GLN A 704 2.61 -1.27 -2.15
CA GLN A 704 2.95 -1.98 -3.39
C GLN A 704 2.36 -3.38 -3.45
N GLU A 705 2.24 -4.05 -2.30
CA GLU A 705 1.69 -5.41 -2.24
C GLU A 705 0.20 -5.46 -2.57
N SER A 706 -0.49 -4.37 -2.28
CA SER A 706 -1.93 -4.25 -2.52
C SER A 706 -2.24 -3.77 -3.93
N LEU A 707 -1.42 -2.87 -4.50
CA LEU A 707 -1.68 -2.26 -5.81
C LEU A 707 -0.84 -2.82 -6.96
N GLY A 708 0.38 -3.27 -6.69
CA GLY A 708 1.30 -3.92 -7.63
C GLY A 708 2.00 -2.98 -8.63
N ASP A 709 1.58 -1.71 -8.71
CA ASP A 709 1.99 -0.77 -9.76
C ASP A 709 2.53 0.58 -9.23
N LEU A 710 2.86 0.69 -7.94
CA LEU A 710 3.51 1.89 -7.38
C LEU A 710 4.97 1.96 -7.82
N GLN A 711 5.41 3.17 -8.15
CA GLN A 711 6.78 3.46 -8.58
C GLN A 711 7.45 4.46 -7.64
N SER A 712 8.73 4.24 -7.38
CA SER A 712 9.62 5.23 -6.77
C SER A 712 10.43 5.95 -7.84
N ILE A 713 11.21 6.95 -7.42
CA ILE A 713 12.12 7.68 -8.31
C ILE A 713 13.13 6.76 -9.02
N PHE A 714 13.50 5.63 -8.40
CA PHE A 714 14.43 4.66 -8.98
C PHE A 714 13.82 3.79 -10.09
N GLU A 715 12.50 3.84 -10.30
CA GLU A 715 11.83 3.17 -11.41
C GLU A 715 11.64 4.10 -12.63
N VAL A 716 12.08 5.36 -12.57
CA VAL A 716 12.00 6.33 -13.68
C VAL A 716 13.13 6.10 -14.68
N THR A 717 12.79 5.67 -15.90
CA THR A 717 13.73 5.11 -16.88
C THR A 717 14.80 6.09 -17.37
N HIS A 718 14.46 7.33 -17.70
CA HIS A 718 15.45 8.30 -18.21
C HIS A 718 16.44 8.74 -17.14
N LEU A 719 16.05 8.73 -15.87
CA LEU A 719 16.94 9.05 -14.75
C LEU A 719 17.91 7.90 -14.43
N GLN A 720 17.52 6.65 -14.71
CA GLN A 720 18.36 5.48 -14.41
C GLN A 720 19.70 5.49 -15.16
N THR A 721 19.77 6.16 -16.32
CA THR A 721 20.99 6.26 -17.15
C THR A 721 22.19 6.86 -16.41
N LYS A 722 21.95 7.67 -15.37
CA LYS A 722 22.98 8.35 -14.57
C LYS A 722 22.95 7.92 -13.10
N THR A 723 22.65 6.65 -12.83
CA THR A 723 22.64 6.12 -11.46
C THR A 723 24.04 5.78 -10.99
N TYR A 724 24.44 6.34 -9.85
CA TYR A 724 25.69 6.02 -9.16
C TYR A 724 25.46 4.82 -8.25
N PHE A 725 26.24 3.76 -8.44
CA PHE A 725 26.08 2.52 -7.73
C PHE A 725 27.12 2.37 -6.62
N LEU A 726 26.68 2.20 -5.37
CA LEU A 726 27.58 1.83 -4.28
C LEU A 726 27.77 0.31 -4.31
N ASP A 727 28.95 -0.12 -4.75
CA ASP A 727 29.21 -1.51 -5.14
C ASP A 727 29.83 -2.38 -4.02
N THR A 728 30.25 -1.77 -2.92
CA THR A 728 30.97 -2.46 -1.83
C THR A 728 30.16 -2.48 -0.55
N GLN A 729 29.94 -3.67 0.02
CA GLN A 729 29.22 -3.88 1.29
C GLN A 729 30.17 -4.25 2.43
N TYR A 730 29.89 -3.72 3.62
CA TYR A 730 30.70 -3.88 4.83
C TYR A 730 29.97 -4.64 5.95
N ARG A 731 28.78 -5.18 5.67
CA ARG A 731 27.89 -5.76 6.67
C ARG A 731 27.88 -7.29 6.65
N MET A 732 27.47 -7.88 5.53
CA MET A 732 27.20 -9.30 5.46
C MET A 732 28.51 -10.09 5.36
N PRO A 733 28.58 -11.26 6.01
CA PRO A 733 29.62 -12.25 5.74
C PRO A 733 29.78 -12.50 4.23
N PRO A 734 31.01 -12.60 3.69
CA PRO A 734 31.27 -12.73 2.26
C PRO A 734 30.45 -13.83 1.57
N GLN A 735 30.33 -14.98 2.21
CA GLN A 735 29.48 -16.11 1.81
C GLN A 735 28.03 -15.72 1.51
N ILE A 736 27.40 -14.94 2.40
CA ILE A 736 26.02 -14.48 2.23
C ILE A 736 25.97 -13.35 1.20
N GLY A 737 26.93 -12.43 1.25
CA GLY A 737 27.05 -11.31 0.34
C GLY A 737 27.20 -11.75 -1.12
N ALA A 738 28.04 -12.75 -1.41
CA ALA A 738 28.25 -13.31 -2.73
C ALA A 738 26.97 -13.94 -3.31
N PHE A 739 26.24 -14.71 -2.49
CA PHE A 739 24.96 -15.28 -2.89
C PHE A 739 23.93 -14.20 -3.24
N ILE A 740 23.75 -13.20 -2.36
CA ILE A 740 22.82 -12.09 -2.60
C ILE A 740 23.25 -11.26 -3.82
N SER A 741 24.55 -11.02 -3.98
CA SER A 741 25.10 -10.34 -5.16
C SER A 741 24.73 -11.06 -6.45
N ALA A 742 24.93 -12.37 -6.52
CA ALA A 742 24.60 -13.18 -7.69
C ALA A 742 23.09 -13.21 -7.99
N LYS A 743 22.25 -13.40 -6.96
CA LYS A 743 20.80 -13.61 -7.15
C LYS A 743 19.97 -12.34 -7.29
N VAL A 744 20.43 -11.22 -6.72
CA VAL A 744 19.63 -9.99 -6.63
C VAL A 744 20.28 -8.83 -7.37
N TYR A 745 21.61 -8.75 -7.37
CA TYR A 745 22.38 -7.60 -7.87
C TYR A 745 23.26 -7.91 -9.08
N ASN A 746 23.03 -9.04 -9.77
CA ASN A 746 23.74 -9.45 -10.98
C ASN A 746 25.27 -9.42 -10.84
N ASN A 747 25.80 -9.92 -9.72
CA ASN A 747 27.24 -9.94 -9.38
C ASN A 747 27.92 -8.56 -9.28
N LYS A 748 27.16 -7.47 -9.18
CA LYS A 748 27.73 -6.13 -9.06
C LYS A 748 28.11 -5.74 -7.62
N LEU A 749 27.61 -6.48 -6.62
CA LEU A 749 27.92 -6.23 -5.21
C LEU A 749 29.15 -7.01 -4.76
N LYS A 750 30.11 -6.32 -4.14
CA LYS A 750 31.37 -6.84 -3.61
C LYS A 750 31.36 -6.80 -2.10
N SER A 751 31.92 -7.81 -1.46
CA SER A 751 32.16 -7.82 -0.01
C SER A 751 33.48 -7.13 0.31
N SER A 752 33.51 -6.35 1.38
CA SER A 752 34.75 -5.76 1.88
C SER A 752 35.78 -6.86 2.19
N PRO A 753 37.04 -6.74 1.74
CA PRO A 753 38.08 -7.72 2.06
C PRO A 753 38.35 -7.80 3.57
N ASP A 754 38.15 -6.68 4.28
CA ASP A 754 38.38 -6.57 5.73
C ASP A 754 37.17 -7.03 6.59
N HIS A 755 36.24 -7.79 6.01
CA HIS A 755 35.10 -8.28 6.77
C HIS A 755 35.56 -9.24 7.90
N PRO A 756 35.06 -9.11 9.15
CA PRO A 756 35.57 -9.88 10.30
C PRO A 756 35.29 -11.40 10.25
N VAL A 757 34.41 -11.83 9.33
CA VAL A 757 34.09 -13.25 9.09
C VAL A 757 34.71 -13.65 7.76
N SER A 758 35.53 -14.70 7.80
CA SER A 758 36.20 -15.28 6.62
C SER A 758 35.19 -15.95 5.69
N ASP A 759 35.49 -15.98 4.39
CA ASP A 759 34.65 -16.69 3.41
C ASP A 759 34.64 -18.22 3.63
N THR A 760 35.65 -18.74 4.34
CA THR A 760 35.75 -20.16 4.71
C THR A 760 34.87 -20.55 5.88
N GLU A 761 34.43 -19.59 6.68
CA GLU A 761 33.60 -19.83 7.86
C GLU A 761 32.12 -19.91 7.48
N VAL A 762 31.41 -20.90 8.01
CA VAL A 762 29.96 -20.98 7.85
C VAL A 762 29.31 -19.90 8.72
N ALA A 763 28.69 -18.94 8.07
CA ALA A 763 28.02 -17.82 8.72
C ALA A 763 26.49 -17.91 8.62
N CYS A 764 25.97 -18.74 7.72
CA CYS A 764 24.54 -18.99 7.56
C CYS A 764 24.20 -20.44 7.95
N TYR A 765 23.29 -20.59 8.90
CA TYR A 765 22.82 -21.89 9.38
C TYR A 765 21.31 -22.04 9.15
N PHE A 766 20.89 -23.21 8.73
CA PHE A 766 19.48 -23.62 8.64
C PHE A 766 19.18 -24.63 9.73
N VAL A 767 18.29 -24.29 10.64
CA VAL A 767 17.80 -25.19 11.70
C VAL A 767 16.59 -25.93 11.16
N ASP A 768 16.72 -27.25 10.98
CA ASP A 768 15.62 -28.10 10.55
C ASP A 768 14.66 -28.37 11.71
N VAL A 769 13.50 -27.72 11.64
CA VAL A 769 12.42 -27.90 12.62
C VAL A 769 11.48 -28.99 12.10
N VAL A 770 11.85 -30.24 12.37
CA VAL A 770 11.07 -31.41 11.96
C VAL A 770 9.69 -31.40 12.63
N GLY A 771 8.65 -31.71 11.85
CA GLY A 771 7.26 -31.68 12.34
C GLY A 771 6.66 -30.27 12.47
N SER A 772 7.40 -29.23 12.08
CA SER A 772 6.91 -27.85 11.96
C SER A 772 5.58 -27.80 11.21
N LYS A 773 4.58 -27.11 11.79
CA LYS A 773 3.25 -26.91 11.21
C LYS A 773 2.83 -25.46 11.38
N GLU A 774 2.44 -24.83 10.27
CA GLU A 774 1.87 -23.49 10.29
C GLU A 774 0.46 -23.51 10.89
N LEU A 775 0.18 -22.55 11.77
CA LEU A 775 -1.15 -22.23 12.26
C LEU A 775 -1.59 -20.92 11.64
N HIS A 776 -2.83 -20.85 11.19
CA HIS A 776 -3.44 -19.63 10.68
C HIS A 776 -4.49 -19.14 11.66
N ASN A 777 -4.30 -17.94 12.21
CA ASN A 777 -5.42 -17.17 12.76
C ASN A 777 -5.96 -16.29 11.62
N ASN A 778 -7.23 -15.86 11.68
CA ASN A 778 -7.90 -15.11 10.59
C ASN A 778 -7.15 -13.88 10.01
N LYS A 779 -5.99 -13.49 10.56
CA LYS A 779 -5.17 -12.35 10.14
C LYS A 779 -3.69 -12.65 9.89
N SER A 780 -3.13 -13.75 10.38
CA SER A 780 -1.68 -14.01 10.37
C SER A 780 -1.32 -15.47 10.60
N TYR A 781 -0.05 -15.80 10.39
CA TYR A 781 0.50 -17.14 10.56
C TYR A 781 1.42 -17.20 11.77
N SER A 782 1.46 -18.36 12.43
CA SER A 782 2.39 -18.66 13.51
C SER A 782 2.84 -20.12 13.49
N ASN A 783 3.93 -20.42 14.18
CA ASN A 783 4.55 -21.72 14.23
C ASN A 783 5.22 -21.92 15.60
N LYS A 784 4.60 -22.77 16.43
CA LYS A 784 5.04 -22.98 17.81
C LYS A 784 6.41 -23.67 17.90
N LEU A 785 6.67 -24.65 17.03
CA LEU A 785 7.94 -25.39 17.07
C LEU A 785 9.12 -24.52 16.65
N GLU A 786 8.95 -23.68 15.63
CA GLU A 786 9.98 -22.69 15.28
C GLU A 786 10.21 -21.67 16.41
N ALA A 787 9.14 -21.22 17.08
CA ALA A 787 9.26 -20.31 18.21
C ALA A 787 10.05 -20.96 19.36
N MET A 788 9.76 -22.21 19.72
CA MET A 788 10.50 -22.95 20.74
C MET A 788 11.99 -23.08 20.41
N ALA A 789 12.32 -23.43 19.17
CA ALA A 789 13.70 -23.53 18.70
C ALA A 789 14.46 -22.19 18.80
N ILE A 790 13.78 -21.09 18.48
CA ILE A 790 14.34 -19.73 18.61
C ILE A 790 14.61 -19.39 20.07
N ILE A 791 13.68 -19.67 20.99
CA ILE A 791 13.87 -19.41 22.42
C ILE A 791 15.09 -20.17 22.95
N GLN A 792 15.23 -21.44 22.58
CA GLN A 792 16.36 -22.27 22.98
C GLN A 792 17.70 -21.65 22.55
N LEU A 793 17.83 -21.22 21.30
CA LEU A 793 19.07 -20.59 20.84
C LEU A 793 19.27 -19.19 21.46
N ALA A 794 18.19 -18.43 21.64
CA ALA A 794 18.23 -17.09 22.25
C ALA A 794 18.76 -17.13 23.69
N GLN A 795 18.39 -18.13 24.49
CA GLN A 795 18.90 -18.33 25.85
C GLN A 795 20.42 -18.54 25.85
N HIS A 796 20.95 -19.39 24.95
CA HIS A 796 22.38 -19.65 24.85
C HIS A 796 23.16 -18.41 24.39
N LEU A 797 22.66 -17.70 23.38
CA LEU A 797 23.28 -16.46 22.90
C LEU A 797 23.33 -15.42 24.02
N GLN A 798 22.26 -15.27 24.80
CA GLN A 798 22.24 -14.34 25.92
C GLN A 798 23.19 -14.76 27.05
N ALA A 799 23.24 -16.04 27.41
CA ALA A 799 24.15 -16.55 28.43
C ALA A 799 25.63 -16.32 28.06
N GLN A 800 25.96 -16.33 26.76
CA GLN A 800 27.28 -16.01 26.23
C GLN A 800 27.52 -14.50 26.03
N GLY A 801 26.56 -13.64 26.36
CA GLY A 801 26.65 -12.19 26.15
C GLY A 801 26.69 -11.77 24.67
N ARG A 802 26.20 -12.61 23.76
CA ARG A 802 26.19 -12.31 22.31
C ARG A 802 24.98 -11.48 21.93
N SER A 803 25.20 -10.46 21.11
CA SER A 803 24.13 -9.60 20.61
C SER A 803 23.32 -10.30 19.51
N TYR A 804 21.99 -10.30 19.64
CA TYR A 804 21.09 -10.95 18.68
C TYR A 804 19.73 -10.24 18.60
N LYS A 805 19.09 -10.38 17.42
CA LYS A 805 17.71 -9.96 17.14
C LYS A 805 16.97 -11.05 16.37
N ILE A 806 15.66 -11.09 16.53
CA ILE A 806 14.77 -12.06 15.90
C ILE A 806 13.88 -11.35 14.88
N ILE A 807 13.81 -11.90 13.67
CA ILE A 807 13.00 -11.38 12.57
C ILE A 807 12.03 -12.48 12.11
N THR A 808 10.79 -12.10 11.83
CA THR A 808 9.82 -13.00 11.18
C THR A 808 8.92 -12.24 10.21
N PRO A 809 8.46 -12.86 9.12
CA PRO A 809 7.55 -12.18 8.19
C PRO A 809 6.14 -11.92 8.74
N TYR A 810 5.72 -12.63 9.79
CA TYR A 810 4.34 -12.68 10.23
C TYR A 810 4.17 -12.09 11.63
N ASP A 811 3.25 -11.14 11.78
CA ASP A 811 3.00 -10.51 13.08
C ASP A 811 2.47 -11.50 14.12
N GLY A 812 1.68 -12.49 13.71
CA GLY A 812 1.25 -13.58 14.59
C GLY A 812 2.42 -14.38 15.16
N GLN A 813 3.48 -14.58 14.37
CA GLN A 813 4.70 -15.23 14.83
C GLN A 813 5.53 -14.30 15.72
N ARG A 814 5.61 -13.01 15.40
CA ARG A 814 6.31 -12.01 16.24
C ARG A 814 5.73 -11.99 17.64
N VAL A 815 4.41 -11.89 17.76
CA VAL A 815 3.69 -11.89 19.06
C VAL A 815 3.90 -13.20 19.80
N LEU A 816 3.86 -14.34 19.10
CA LEU A 816 4.09 -15.65 19.71
C LEU A 816 5.50 -15.76 20.32
N ILE A 817 6.53 -15.36 19.57
CA ILE A 817 7.91 -15.40 20.05
C ILE A 817 8.11 -14.41 21.20
N GLU A 818 7.64 -13.17 21.06
CA GLU A 818 7.76 -12.15 22.12
C GLU A 818 7.10 -12.60 23.43
N ARG A 819 5.92 -13.23 23.33
CA ARG A 819 5.23 -13.84 24.48
C ARG A 819 6.05 -14.97 25.10
N ALA A 820 6.57 -15.89 24.29
CA ALA A 820 7.40 -16.99 24.78
C ALA A 820 8.68 -16.47 25.46
N MET A 821 9.28 -15.37 24.97
CA MET A 821 10.41 -14.73 25.64
C MET A 821 10.03 -14.15 27.00
N LYS A 822 8.87 -13.49 27.11
CA LYS A 822 8.35 -12.95 28.39
C LYS A 822 8.07 -14.04 29.42
N GLU A 823 7.60 -15.20 28.97
CA GLU A 823 7.30 -16.37 29.81
C GLU A 823 8.56 -17.16 30.19
N THR A 824 9.71 -16.88 29.58
CA THR A 824 10.98 -17.54 29.86
C THR A 824 11.80 -16.75 30.88
N ASP A 825 12.01 -17.33 32.06
CA ASP A 825 12.74 -16.66 33.14
C ASP A 825 14.14 -16.21 32.73
N GLY A 826 14.44 -14.93 33.00
CA GLY A 826 15.74 -14.32 32.76
C GLY A 826 16.04 -13.95 31.29
N LEU A 827 15.16 -14.24 30.33
CA LEU A 827 15.37 -13.88 28.93
C LEU A 827 14.92 -12.44 28.65
N ASP A 828 15.80 -11.60 28.10
CA ASP A 828 15.43 -10.25 27.70
C ASP A 828 14.55 -10.31 26.46
N TRP A 829 13.35 -9.73 26.53
CA TRP A 829 12.38 -9.70 25.44
C TRP A 829 12.26 -8.30 24.81
N LYS A 830 12.72 -7.26 25.49
CA LYS A 830 12.50 -5.88 25.05
C LYS A 830 13.33 -5.61 23.81
N GLU A 831 12.68 -5.11 22.76
CA GLU A 831 13.35 -4.72 21.52
C GLU A 831 14.15 -5.88 20.87
N LYS A 832 13.69 -7.14 21.02
CA LYS A 832 14.35 -8.31 20.45
C LYS A 832 13.66 -8.87 19.21
N VAL A 833 12.34 -8.79 19.12
CA VAL A 833 11.55 -9.46 18.07
C VAL A 833 10.86 -8.45 17.16
N TYR A 834 11.08 -8.59 15.85
CA TYR A 834 10.58 -7.66 14.84
C TYR A 834 9.93 -8.40 13.68
N ASN A 835 9.06 -7.69 12.96
CA ASN A 835 8.71 -8.11 11.62
C ASN A 835 9.71 -7.52 10.60
N VAL A 836 9.76 -8.08 9.39
CA VAL A 836 10.76 -7.68 8.38
C VAL A 836 10.68 -6.19 8.04
N ASP A 837 9.47 -5.64 7.94
CA ASP A 837 9.25 -4.24 7.58
C ASP A 837 9.71 -3.29 8.72
N SER A 838 9.43 -3.63 9.99
CA SER A 838 9.82 -2.82 11.15
C SER A 838 11.31 -2.93 11.51
N PHE A 839 11.98 -4.00 11.09
CA PHE A 839 13.43 -4.16 11.25
C PHE A 839 14.25 -3.41 10.18
N GLN A 840 13.62 -2.69 9.26
CA GLN A 840 14.35 -2.00 8.21
C GLN A 840 15.31 -0.94 8.75
N GLY A 841 16.49 -0.84 8.14
CA GLY A 841 17.55 0.08 8.55
C GLY A 841 18.35 -0.41 9.76
N ASN A 842 17.82 -1.37 10.52
CA ASN A 842 18.51 -2.01 11.63
C ASN A 842 19.40 -3.17 11.15
N GLU A 843 20.33 -3.55 12.01
CA GLU A 843 21.30 -4.62 11.80
C GLU A 843 21.71 -5.17 13.17
N GLU A 844 22.17 -6.41 13.19
CA GLU A 844 22.70 -7.04 14.40
C GLU A 844 23.82 -8.01 14.05
N ASP A 845 24.69 -8.30 15.02
CA ASP A 845 25.71 -9.33 14.87
C ASP A 845 25.11 -10.69 14.52
N ILE A 846 24.09 -11.12 15.25
CA ILE A 846 23.39 -12.39 15.03
C ILE A 846 21.91 -12.14 14.73
N ILE A 847 21.42 -12.70 13.61
CA ILE A 847 20.02 -12.63 13.23
C ILE A 847 19.39 -14.02 13.27
N LEU A 848 18.28 -14.14 14.00
CA LEU A 848 17.44 -15.34 14.06
C LEU A 848 16.19 -15.11 13.20
N ILE A 849 15.91 -16.00 12.25
CA ILE A 849 14.79 -15.85 11.30
C ILE A 849 13.82 -17.01 11.43
N SER A 850 12.57 -16.74 11.79
CA SER A 850 11.48 -17.72 11.67
C SER A 850 10.77 -17.56 10.33
N ILE A 851 10.80 -18.60 9.50
CA ILE A 851 10.09 -18.62 8.20
C ILE A 851 8.59 -18.84 8.38
N THR A 852 8.18 -19.54 9.44
CA THR A 852 6.80 -19.82 9.86
C THR A 852 6.03 -20.76 8.93
N ARG A 853 6.19 -20.59 7.61
CA ARG A 853 5.45 -21.30 6.58
C ARG A 853 5.98 -22.70 6.33
N THR A 854 5.04 -23.61 6.08
CA THR A 854 5.28 -25.02 5.81
C THR A 854 4.48 -25.53 4.61
N GLN A 855 3.44 -24.79 4.19
CA GLN A 855 2.57 -25.22 3.08
C GLN A 855 2.63 -24.29 1.87
N SER A 856 2.51 -22.98 2.04
CA SER A 856 2.65 -22.06 0.90
C SER A 856 3.66 -20.96 1.17
N LEU A 857 4.18 -20.39 0.10
CA LEU A 857 5.29 -19.45 0.14
C LEU A 857 4.95 -18.15 0.88
N GLY A 858 3.70 -17.69 0.74
CA GLY A 858 3.24 -16.43 1.31
C GLY A 858 4.22 -15.29 1.06
N PHE A 859 4.77 -14.74 2.14
CA PHE A 859 5.71 -13.62 2.16
C PHE A 859 6.98 -13.87 1.34
N LEU A 860 7.45 -15.12 1.27
CA LEU A 860 8.68 -15.48 0.55
C LEU A 860 8.58 -15.23 -0.97
N ARG A 861 7.37 -15.00 -1.51
CA ARG A 861 7.17 -14.60 -2.91
C ARG A 861 7.73 -13.22 -3.22
N ASN A 862 7.84 -12.35 -2.22
CA ASN A 862 8.34 -11.00 -2.40
C ASN A 862 9.88 -10.99 -2.28
N MET A 863 10.56 -11.06 -3.43
CA MET A 863 12.03 -11.09 -3.50
C MET A 863 12.67 -9.88 -2.81
N ARG A 864 12.07 -8.69 -2.94
CA ARG A 864 12.55 -7.45 -2.31
C ARG A 864 12.58 -7.56 -0.78
N ARG A 865 11.52 -8.13 -0.20
CA ARG A 865 11.40 -8.38 1.24
C ARG A 865 12.28 -9.52 1.73
N ALA A 866 12.37 -10.62 0.96
CA ALA A 866 13.29 -11.71 1.27
C ALA A 866 14.74 -11.23 1.27
N ASN A 867 15.14 -10.41 0.30
CA ASN A 867 16.44 -9.75 0.27
C ASN A 867 16.64 -8.86 1.52
N GLY A 868 15.64 -8.03 1.86
CA GLY A 868 15.68 -7.23 3.09
C GLY A 868 15.84 -8.05 4.37
N MET A 869 15.21 -9.22 4.45
CA MET A 869 15.30 -10.14 5.60
C MET A 869 16.66 -10.83 5.71
N LEU A 870 17.20 -11.35 4.59
CA LEU A 870 18.43 -12.16 4.56
C LEU A 870 19.72 -11.34 4.72
N SER A 871 19.60 -10.03 4.89
CA SER A 871 20.72 -9.11 4.78
C SER A 871 20.92 -8.19 5.97
N ARG A 872 20.55 -8.71 7.14
CA ARG A 872 20.52 -7.99 8.40
C ARG A 872 21.65 -8.37 9.36
N CYS A 873 22.33 -9.48 9.12
CA CYS A 873 23.38 -10.00 10.00
C CYS A 873 24.76 -9.42 9.67
N LYS A 874 25.56 -9.17 10.72
CA LYS A 874 26.99 -8.82 10.59
C LYS A 874 27.93 -10.01 10.74
N ARG A 875 27.56 -10.98 11.57
CA ARG A 875 28.41 -12.12 11.90
C ARG A 875 27.78 -13.45 11.53
N ALA A 876 26.55 -13.71 11.95
CA ALA A 876 25.89 -14.97 11.69
C ALA A 876 24.36 -14.84 11.51
N MET A 877 23.78 -15.79 10.77
CA MET A 877 22.35 -15.88 10.53
C MET A 877 21.85 -17.31 10.75
N TYR A 878 20.77 -17.46 11.51
CA TYR A 878 20.12 -18.75 11.79
C TYR A 878 18.69 -18.72 11.27
N ILE A 879 18.37 -19.58 10.31
CA ILE A 879 17.05 -19.65 9.67
C ILE A 879 16.34 -20.91 10.14
N PHE A 880 15.20 -20.72 10.81
CA PHE A 880 14.37 -21.78 11.34
C PHE A 880 13.25 -22.09 10.34
N SER A 881 13.23 -23.32 9.83
CA SER A 881 12.21 -23.78 8.89
C SER A 881 12.20 -25.31 8.79
N SER A 882 11.19 -25.86 8.11
CA SER A 882 11.22 -27.27 7.72
C SER A 882 12.11 -27.46 6.49
N ARG A 883 13.10 -28.37 6.58
CA ARG A 883 13.93 -28.75 5.44
C ARG A 883 13.13 -29.27 4.27
N ALA A 884 12.11 -30.09 4.53
CA ALA A 884 11.21 -30.61 3.50
C ALA A 884 10.45 -29.49 2.76
N PHE A 885 10.05 -28.42 3.47
CA PHE A 885 9.41 -27.26 2.85
C PHE A 885 10.38 -26.52 1.91
N LEU A 886 11.58 -26.19 2.39
CA LEU A 886 12.58 -25.45 1.60
C LEU A 886 13.12 -26.25 0.41
N GLN A 887 13.16 -27.58 0.49
CA GLN A 887 13.60 -28.44 -0.62
C GLN A 887 12.50 -28.78 -1.64
N ARG A 888 11.23 -28.57 -1.29
CA ARG A 888 10.09 -28.83 -2.19
C ARG A 888 9.44 -27.52 -2.62
N ARG A 889 8.47 -27.03 -1.84
CA ARG A 889 7.64 -25.88 -2.22
C ARG A 889 8.40 -24.55 -2.20
N GLY A 890 9.42 -24.44 -1.35
CA GLY A 890 10.28 -23.27 -1.19
C GLY A 890 11.52 -23.22 -2.10
N LYS A 891 11.78 -24.27 -2.90
CA LYS A 891 13.10 -24.55 -3.51
C LYS A 891 13.60 -23.48 -4.49
N ASP A 892 12.68 -22.86 -5.22
CA ASP A 892 12.96 -21.92 -6.31
C ASP A 892 13.01 -20.46 -5.83
N TRP A 893 12.85 -20.23 -4.53
CA TRP A 893 12.80 -18.89 -3.92
C TRP A 893 14.09 -18.60 -3.16
N LEU A 894 14.39 -17.31 -2.97
CA LEU A 894 15.67 -16.83 -2.46
C LEU A 894 16.17 -17.58 -1.20
N VAL A 895 15.28 -17.88 -0.24
CA VAL A 895 15.62 -18.64 0.98
C VAL A 895 15.94 -20.12 0.68
N GLY A 896 15.15 -20.77 -0.18
CA GLY A 896 15.39 -22.15 -0.60
C GLY A 896 16.66 -22.29 -1.43
N GLU A 897 16.92 -21.33 -2.32
CA GLU A 897 18.17 -21.24 -3.08
C GLU A 897 19.38 -21.05 -2.16
N LEU A 898 19.27 -20.19 -1.14
CA LEU A 898 20.32 -20.02 -0.13
C LEU A 898 20.57 -21.31 0.64
N SER A 899 19.52 -22.05 1.00
CA SER A 899 19.67 -23.34 1.70
C SER A 899 20.43 -24.39 0.87
N ARG A 900 20.32 -24.34 -0.46
CA ARG A 900 21.09 -25.18 -1.38
C ARG A 900 22.52 -24.68 -1.53
N HIS A 901 22.71 -23.37 -1.66
CA HIS A 901 24.02 -22.74 -1.76
C HIS A 901 24.89 -22.99 -0.52
N VAL A 902 24.28 -23.00 0.67
CA VAL A 902 24.99 -23.29 1.92
C VAL A 902 25.35 -24.78 2.06
N GLY A 903 24.60 -25.67 1.43
CA GLY A 903 24.83 -27.11 1.46
C GLY A 903 24.60 -27.74 2.83
N ASN A 904 24.93 -29.03 2.97
CA ASN A 904 24.70 -29.80 4.20
C ASN A 904 25.47 -29.27 5.41
N LEU A 905 26.62 -28.62 5.20
CA LEU A 905 27.46 -28.08 6.28
C LEU A 905 26.75 -27.03 7.13
N GLY A 906 25.85 -26.22 6.52
CA GLY A 906 25.08 -25.24 7.27
C GLY A 906 23.74 -25.75 7.79
N TRP A 907 23.39 -27.02 7.61
CA TRP A 907 22.19 -27.58 8.25
C TRP A 907 22.51 -28.03 9.69
N LEU A 908 21.65 -27.59 10.60
CA LEU A 908 21.62 -27.97 12.01
C LEU A 908 20.31 -28.71 12.31
N GLN A 909 20.38 -29.69 13.20
CA GLN A 909 19.25 -30.38 13.78
C GLN A 909 18.88 -29.73 15.12
N MET A 910 17.65 -29.94 15.60
CA MET A 910 17.21 -29.42 16.91
C MET A 910 18.15 -29.84 18.06
N LYS A 911 18.66 -31.08 18.05
CA LYS A 911 19.65 -31.57 19.03
C LYS A 911 20.95 -30.78 19.04
N ASP A 912 21.34 -30.20 17.90
CA ASP A 912 22.59 -29.41 17.82
C ASP A 912 22.44 -28.11 18.64
N LEU A 913 21.21 -27.60 18.81
CA LEU A 913 20.91 -26.43 19.65
C LEU A 913 21.04 -26.73 21.16
N GLU A 914 20.95 -27.99 21.57
CA GLU A 914 21.17 -28.39 22.97
C GLU A 914 22.66 -28.35 23.32
N MET A 915 23.51 -28.81 22.40
CA MET A 915 24.96 -28.88 22.60
C MET A 915 25.66 -27.54 22.33
N CYS A 916 25.12 -26.72 21.41
CA CYS A 916 25.63 -25.39 21.05
C CYS A 916 27.12 -25.32 20.64
N GLU A 917 27.76 -26.45 20.29
CA GLU A 917 29.18 -26.53 19.91
C GLU A 917 29.51 -25.65 18.69
N PHE A 918 28.56 -25.47 17.77
CA PHE A 918 28.72 -24.61 16.60
C PHE A 918 28.86 -23.12 16.95
N LEU A 919 28.48 -22.70 18.17
CA LEU A 919 28.67 -21.32 18.63
C LEU A 919 30.12 -21.05 19.03
N THR A 920 30.85 -22.05 19.54
CA THR A 920 32.23 -21.90 20.02
C THR A 920 33.26 -22.24 18.94
N SER A 921 32.94 -23.18 18.04
CA SER A 921 33.79 -23.56 16.90
C SER A 921 32.97 -23.52 15.59
N PRO A 922 33.07 -22.43 14.80
CA PRO A 922 32.38 -22.33 13.52
C PRO A 922 32.81 -23.46 12.57
N ARG A 923 31.85 -24.07 11.88
CA ARG A 923 32.16 -25.06 10.83
C ARG A 923 32.93 -24.36 9.71
N LYS A 924 33.97 -25.01 9.18
CA LYS A 924 34.77 -24.52 8.04
C LYS A 924 34.38 -25.25 6.77
N ARG A 925 34.39 -24.54 5.63
CA ARG A 925 34.23 -25.12 4.28
C ARG A 925 35.59 -25.55 3.74
N GLU A 926 35.63 -26.67 3.03
CA GLU A 926 36.80 -27.06 2.23
C GLU A 926 36.87 -26.16 0.99
N ILE A 927 38.03 -25.54 0.76
CA ILE A 927 38.32 -24.80 -0.47
C ILE A 927 38.74 -25.84 -1.50
N HIS A 928 37.92 -26.08 -2.52
CA HIS A 928 38.43 -26.66 -3.76
C HIS A 928 38.94 -25.51 -4.61
N GLU A 929 40.27 -25.44 -4.77
CA GLU A 929 40.95 -24.52 -5.69
C GLU A 929 40.50 -24.69 -7.14
#